data_AF-A0A378IGS4-F1
#
_entry.id   AF-A0A378IGS4-F1
#
_cell.length_a   1.000
_cell.length_b   1.000
_cell.length_c   1.000
_cell.angle_alpha   90.00
_cell.angle_beta   90.00
_cell.angle_gamma   90.00
#
_symmetry.space_group_name_H-M   'P 1'
#
loop_
_entity.id
_entity.type
_entity.pdbx_description
1 polymer ?
#
loop_
_entity_poly.entity_id
_entity_poly.type
_entity_poly.pdbx_seq_one_letter_code
_entity_poly.pdbx_strand_id
1 'polypeptide(L)'
;MTGSKIQSFDLFKAAMGNPDYLTAINKNTATQAHFLTTLKEGHLTFQEIMDSIQIVQNVQVKSLLIIYLLSQKEYLSSLKGTSLLQRLTIRDNHTPSRLNALIHQLDLKVLTNAMISELEPEAAVSILCSVPHFHHLNREQTEALIGRYAKHELIVYWMNHFATMPNAHYLLAHLMKLAGTNIIDELSKIESNQKEAIIANIIEHFELFHYIPQRFLEHANKESHLILAIRLYLNGHYNKTLATYINQLTKKLLEKNHPFSTAAIELLFFLNDKLAFKELANKSAFLTNRYLRNNAQEGNIALFYQNNQINLQRMIQNINLNPVIPESFKEQQKQLEGSEESSFINGLIKHNKSINCFEYFLIHYQGTSESLRKLLHDYMEYHEHSDNFKSRSQAIHHLGFMLTRPELETTVKETIFTTFLNHPSFFDEQISYQLFLFDAKRIIRYFGLHGGKENYQRVIDLCTLALKNLNSEKNPEIIQVAQKAFTEAKLELSFTKEQGFFSGVIKWIKRCWTYGWTGFFKPNLPEYITPESWVLESSPKKPSTKYIKKLLTVDTPEKELLILLNKITLPLTQEKFEDIIKALDIYSLQILPKDELETRHKLHKLYHYVISKKEENQTLYRWLKDNQNPFVINQLRLLELVIKEKSHDEVNCLLKQINEDSDQLQHISDELNCAMPELGVTTIPKLIKNAQTSDFVASTTKVLSEYATEASEYAQNAWQWAGCFLAKIGNPPKEEDDSFKVEHVPTFHTATSK
;
A
#
# COMPACT_ATOMS: atom_id res chain seq x y z
N MET A 1 -33.47 -54.99 -18.27
CA MET A 1 -33.44 -54.66 -16.83
C MET A 1 -32.83 -53.27 -16.61
N THR A 2 -33.59 -52.21 -16.93
CA THR A 2 -33.17 -50.79 -16.84
C THR A 2 -34.06 -49.96 -15.89
N GLY A 3 -35.13 -50.57 -15.35
CA GLY A 3 -36.14 -49.86 -14.55
C GLY A 3 -35.72 -49.43 -13.15
N SER A 4 -34.81 -50.16 -12.47
CA SER A 4 -34.43 -49.80 -11.08
C SER A 4 -33.44 -48.63 -11.01
N LYS A 5 -32.55 -48.48 -12.01
CA LYS A 5 -31.57 -47.37 -12.06
C LYS A 5 -32.22 -46.02 -12.40
N ILE A 6 -33.21 -46.03 -13.29
CA ILE A 6 -33.95 -44.81 -13.68
C ILE A 6 -34.80 -44.31 -12.50
N GLN A 7 -35.48 -45.22 -11.78
CA GLN A 7 -36.25 -44.87 -10.57
C GLN A 7 -35.37 -44.35 -9.43
N SER A 8 -34.14 -44.87 -9.25
CA SER A 8 -33.23 -44.37 -8.22
C SER A 8 -32.69 -42.96 -8.51
N PHE A 9 -32.45 -42.62 -9.78
CA PHE A 9 -32.00 -41.28 -10.15
C PHE A 9 -33.11 -40.24 -10.05
N ASP A 10 -34.33 -40.56 -10.48
CA ASP A 10 -35.47 -39.65 -10.36
C ASP A 10 -35.80 -39.34 -8.88
N LEU A 11 -35.67 -40.33 -7.99
CA LEU A 11 -35.79 -40.15 -6.54
C LEU A 11 -34.66 -39.28 -5.98
N PHE A 12 -33.42 -39.50 -6.41
CA PHE A 12 -32.29 -38.66 -6.02
C PHE A 12 -32.48 -37.20 -6.47
N LYS A 13 -32.91 -37.00 -7.72
CA LYS A 13 -33.22 -35.68 -8.29
C LYS A 13 -34.35 -34.99 -7.53
N ALA A 14 -35.41 -35.73 -7.17
CA ALA A 14 -36.50 -35.22 -6.33
C ALA A 14 -36.01 -34.84 -4.91
N ALA A 15 -35.13 -35.64 -4.31
CA ALA A 15 -34.52 -35.33 -3.01
C ALA A 15 -33.62 -34.09 -3.08
N MET A 16 -32.84 -33.93 -4.15
CA MET A 16 -32.03 -32.75 -4.42
C MET A 16 -32.86 -31.48 -4.67
N GLY A 17 -34.14 -31.61 -5.02
CA GLY A 17 -35.11 -30.52 -5.12
C GLY A 17 -35.87 -30.23 -3.82
N ASN A 18 -35.72 -31.05 -2.76
CA ASN A 18 -36.47 -30.90 -1.51
C ASN A 18 -35.69 -30.04 -0.49
N PRO A 19 -36.18 -28.85 -0.11
CA PRO A 19 -35.47 -27.94 0.79
C PRO A 19 -35.25 -28.52 2.20
N ASP A 20 -36.19 -29.32 2.73
CA ASP A 20 -36.08 -29.92 4.06
C ASP A 20 -34.97 -30.98 4.11
N TYR A 21 -34.78 -31.72 3.01
CA TYR A 21 -33.68 -32.67 2.90
C TYR A 21 -32.33 -31.98 2.77
N LEU A 22 -32.25 -30.90 1.97
CA LEU A 22 -31.02 -30.12 1.84
C LEU A 22 -30.60 -29.47 3.17
N THR A 23 -31.56 -28.99 3.97
CA THR A 23 -31.27 -28.46 5.32
C THR A 23 -30.82 -29.56 6.29
N ALA A 24 -31.36 -30.78 6.18
CA ALA A 24 -30.91 -31.92 6.98
C ALA A 24 -29.46 -32.33 6.67
N ILE A 25 -29.05 -32.32 5.39
CA ILE A 25 -27.65 -32.59 5.00
C ILE A 25 -26.70 -31.56 5.63
N ASN A 26 -27.10 -30.29 5.62
CA ASN A 26 -26.28 -29.17 6.09
C ASN A 26 -26.28 -28.96 7.62
N LYS A 27 -26.93 -29.84 8.38
CA LYS A 27 -27.07 -29.67 9.84
C LYS A 27 -25.72 -29.64 10.57
N ASN A 28 -24.77 -30.50 10.17
CA ASN A 28 -23.40 -30.51 10.71
C ASN A 28 -22.42 -31.24 9.77
N THR A 29 -21.13 -31.23 10.10
CA THR A 29 -20.09 -31.91 9.31
C THR A 29 -20.28 -33.42 9.24
N ALA A 30 -20.88 -34.05 10.26
CA ALA A 30 -21.15 -35.49 10.27
C ALA A 30 -22.27 -35.88 9.28
N THR A 31 -23.32 -35.07 9.15
CA THR A 31 -24.40 -35.30 8.17
C THR A 31 -23.90 -35.08 6.74
N GLN A 32 -22.99 -34.14 6.53
CA GLN A 32 -22.33 -33.95 5.24
C GLN A 32 -21.42 -35.13 4.87
N ALA A 33 -20.63 -35.64 5.83
CA ALA A 33 -19.81 -36.83 5.62
C ALA A 33 -20.68 -38.07 5.33
N HIS A 34 -21.80 -38.24 6.05
CA HIS A 34 -22.74 -39.31 5.81
C HIS A 34 -23.33 -39.24 4.38
N PHE A 35 -23.73 -38.05 3.93
CA PHE A 35 -24.19 -37.84 2.57
C PHE A 35 -23.15 -38.22 1.51
N LEU A 36 -21.88 -37.84 1.70
CA LEU A 36 -20.79 -38.25 0.80
C LEU A 36 -20.59 -39.77 0.77
N THR A 37 -20.70 -40.44 1.92
CA THR A 37 -20.65 -41.92 1.99
C THR A 37 -21.82 -42.54 1.23
N THR A 38 -23.04 -42.01 1.39
CA THR A 38 -24.22 -42.48 0.65
C THR A 38 -24.06 -42.29 -0.87
N LEU A 39 -23.42 -41.20 -1.32
CA LEU A 39 -23.12 -41.01 -2.74
C LEU A 39 -22.12 -42.03 -3.28
N LYS A 40 -21.11 -42.42 -2.48
CA LYS A 40 -20.15 -43.48 -2.85
C LYS A 40 -20.86 -44.83 -3.02
N GLU A 41 -21.85 -45.11 -2.19
CA GLU A 41 -22.64 -46.35 -2.23
C GLU A 41 -23.73 -46.34 -3.33
N GLY A 42 -24.22 -45.17 -3.73
CA GLY A 42 -25.42 -44.99 -4.57
C GLY A 42 -25.30 -45.36 -6.06
N HIS A 43 -24.14 -45.79 -6.55
CA HIS A 43 -23.90 -46.17 -7.97
C HIS A 43 -24.44 -45.19 -9.03
N LEU A 44 -24.47 -43.88 -8.73
CA LEU A 44 -24.83 -42.84 -9.68
C LEU A 44 -23.73 -42.64 -10.72
N THR A 45 -24.12 -42.40 -11.97
CA THR A 45 -23.18 -42.05 -13.04
C THR A 45 -22.70 -40.61 -12.90
N PHE A 46 -21.52 -40.29 -13.46
CA PHE A 46 -20.99 -38.92 -13.42
C PHE A 46 -21.92 -37.91 -14.10
N GLN A 47 -22.62 -38.31 -15.17
CA GLN A 47 -23.59 -37.44 -15.84
C GLN A 47 -24.80 -37.13 -14.95
N GLU A 48 -25.33 -38.12 -14.23
CA GLU A 48 -26.45 -37.94 -13.29
C GLU A 48 -26.09 -36.96 -12.17
N ILE A 49 -24.86 -37.03 -11.66
CA ILE A 49 -24.36 -36.09 -10.64
C ILE A 49 -24.17 -34.69 -11.23
N MET A 50 -23.63 -34.58 -12.44
CA MET A 50 -23.50 -33.30 -13.16
C MET A 50 -24.86 -32.64 -13.40
N ASP A 51 -25.86 -33.40 -13.82
CA ASP A 51 -27.24 -32.92 -14.00
C ASP A 51 -27.83 -32.45 -12.67
N SER A 52 -27.52 -33.16 -11.57
CA SER A 52 -27.96 -32.78 -10.23
C SER A 52 -27.32 -31.47 -9.74
N ILE A 53 -26.04 -31.24 -10.04
CA ILE A 53 -25.32 -29.99 -9.72
C ILE A 53 -25.99 -28.78 -10.39
N GLN A 54 -26.55 -28.94 -11.59
CA GLN A 54 -27.24 -27.86 -12.30
C GLN A 54 -28.61 -27.51 -11.68
N ILE A 55 -29.24 -28.45 -10.97
CA ILE A 55 -30.61 -28.30 -10.44
C ILE A 55 -30.60 -27.82 -8.98
N VAL A 56 -29.61 -28.25 -8.20
CA VAL A 56 -29.49 -27.92 -6.78
C VAL A 56 -29.25 -26.42 -6.58
N GLN A 57 -30.17 -25.76 -5.89
CA GLN A 57 -30.06 -24.33 -5.53
C GLN A 57 -29.23 -24.10 -4.26
N ASN A 58 -29.14 -25.09 -3.36
CA ASN A 58 -28.37 -24.95 -2.13
C ASN A 58 -26.86 -25.06 -2.42
N VAL A 59 -26.14 -23.96 -2.22
CA VAL A 59 -24.70 -23.85 -2.53
C VAL A 59 -23.84 -24.87 -1.76
N GLN A 60 -24.19 -25.20 -0.52
CA GLN A 60 -23.39 -26.14 0.29
C GLN A 60 -23.55 -27.59 -0.20
N VAL A 61 -24.79 -28.03 -0.46
CA VAL A 61 -25.03 -29.38 -1.00
C VAL A 61 -24.47 -29.50 -2.43
N LYS A 62 -24.59 -28.44 -3.23
CA LYS A 62 -23.96 -28.34 -4.55
C LYS A 62 -22.44 -28.51 -4.45
N SER A 63 -21.82 -27.88 -3.44
CA SER A 63 -20.38 -28.02 -3.17
C SER A 63 -20.00 -29.46 -2.80
N LEU A 64 -20.81 -30.16 -2.00
CA LEU A 64 -20.57 -31.57 -1.66
C LEU A 64 -20.63 -32.49 -2.89
N LEU A 65 -21.58 -32.26 -3.80
CA LEU A 65 -21.66 -33.01 -5.07
C LEU A 65 -20.43 -32.78 -5.96
N ILE A 66 -19.96 -31.52 -6.04
CA ILE A 66 -18.75 -31.18 -6.78
C ILE A 66 -17.53 -31.83 -6.12
N ILE A 67 -17.38 -31.73 -4.79
CA ILE A 67 -16.28 -32.36 -4.04
C ILE A 67 -16.27 -33.87 -4.30
N TYR A 68 -17.42 -34.53 -4.26
CA TYR A 68 -17.53 -35.95 -4.57
C TYR A 68 -16.96 -36.28 -5.95
N LEU A 69 -17.35 -35.55 -7.00
CA LEU A 69 -16.84 -35.75 -8.37
C LEU A 69 -15.33 -35.55 -8.45
N LEU A 70 -14.82 -34.49 -7.81
CA LEU A 70 -13.40 -34.14 -7.78
C LEU A 70 -12.53 -35.15 -7.01
N SER A 71 -13.13 -35.97 -6.15
CA SER A 71 -12.48 -37.12 -5.49
C SER A 71 -12.45 -38.39 -6.35
N GLN A 72 -13.17 -38.44 -7.47
CA GLN A 72 -13.22 -39.64 -8.32
C GLN A 72 -12.14 -39.61 -9.41
N LYS A 73 -11.13 -40.48 -9.28
CA LYS A 73 -10.07 -40.65 -10.29
C LYS A 73 -10.62 -40.97 -11.69
N GLU A 74 -11.63 -41.83 -11.75
CA GLU A 74 -12.27 -42.27 -13.00
C GLU A 74 -12.98 -41.13 -13.72
N TYR A 75 -13.58 -40.21 -12.97
CA TYR A 75 -14.17 -39.01 -13.54
C TYR A 75 -13.10 -38.13 -14.18
N LEU A 76 -12.04 -37.80 -13.44
CA LEU A 76 -10.97 -36.91 -13.95
C LEU A 76 -10.23 -37.51 -15.16
N SER A 77 -10.04 -38.83 -15.21
CA SER A 77 -9.41 -39.48 -16.36
C SER A 77 -10.31 -39.48 -17.61
N SER A 78 -11.63 -39.42 -17.43
CA SER A 78 -12.61 -39.39 -18.53
C SER A 78 -12.85 -38.00 -19.13
N LEU A 79 -12.38 -36.93 -18.48
CA LEU A 79 -12.58 -35.55 -18.97
C LEU A 79 -11.74 -35.25 -20.22
N LYS A 80 -12.29 -34.43 -21.13
CA LYS A 80 -11.53 -33.88 -22.28
C LYS A 80 -10.46 -32.88 -21.81
N GLY A 81 -9.39 -32.73 -22.60
CA GLY A 81 -8.32 -31.77 -22.37
C GLY A 81 -7.18 -32.28 -21.48
N THR A 82 -6.08 -31.54 -21.45
CA THR A 82 -4.87 -31.88 -20.67
C THR A 82 -5.06 -31.59 -19.18
N SER A 83 -4.62 -32.51 -18.33
CA SER A 83 -4.62 -32.32 -16.87
C SER A 83 -3.73 -31.14 -16.47
N LEU A 84 -4.14 -30.38 -15.45
CA LEU A 84 -3.32 -29.30 -14.90
C LEU A 84 -1.95 -29.80 -14.40
N LEU A 85 -1.90 -31.01 -13.83
CA LEU A 85 -0.65 -31.58 -13.30
C LEU A 85 0.42 -31.82 -14.37
N GLN A 86 0.01 -32.13 -15.61
CA GLN A 86 0.93 -32.32 -16.73
C GLN A 86 1.50 -30.99 -17.22
N ARG A 87 0.76 -29.89 -17.03
CA ARG A 87 1.18 -28.55 -17.45
C ARG A 87 2.15 -27.88 -16.49
N LEU A 88 2.22 -28.32 -15.22
CA LEU A 88 3.16 -27.79 -14.23
C LEU A 88 4.63 -27.87 -14.67
N THR A 89 4.97 -28.81 -15.55
CA THR A 89 6.33 -29.03 -16.07
C THR A 89 6.59 -28.38 -17.43
N ILE A 90 5.56 -27.87 -18.11
CA ILE A 90 5.65 -27.37 -19.49
C ILE A 90 5.62 -25.84 -19.46
N ARG A 91 6.62 -25.19 -20.09
CA ARG A 91 6.70 -23.72 -20.21
C ARG A 91 5.84 -23.19 -21.37
N ASP A 92 4.60 -23.64 -21.48
CA ASP A 92 3.66 -23.18 -22.50
C ASP A 92 2.84 -21.98 -21.99
N ASN A 93 2.13 -21.32 -22.92
CA ASN A 93 1.17 -20.28 -22.57
C ASN A 93 0.14 -20.82 -21.57
N HIS A 94 -0.15 -20.01 -20.55
CA HIS A 94 -1.13 -20.35 -19.52
C HIS A 94 -2.49 -20.66 -20.15
N THR A 95 -3.10 -21.74 -19.68
CA THR A 95 -4.44 -22.17 -20.08
C THR A 95 -5.23 -22.50 -18.81
N PRO A 96 -6.49 -22.06 -18.68
CA PRO A 96 -7.30 -22.32 -17.50
C PRO A 96 -7.42 -23.81 -17.17
N SER A 97 -7.74 -24.15 -15.92
CA SER A 97 -8.03 -25.54 -15.57
C SER A 97 -9.35 -25.96 -16.18
N ARG A 98 -9.39 -27.16 -16.79
CA ARG A 98 -10.65 -27.79 -17.24
C ARG A 98 -11.66 -28.00 -16.10
N LEU A 99 -11.21 -27.90 -14.85
CA LEU A 99 -12.02 -28.02 -13.64
C LEU A 99 -12.56 -26.68 -13.12
N ASN A 100 -12.09 -25.53 -13.64
CA ASN A 100 -12.40 -24.21 -13.09
C ASN A 100 -13.91 -23.93 -13.02
N ALA A 101 -14.66 -24.31 -14.05
CA ALA A 101 -16.11 -24.09 -14.07
C ALA A 101 -16.84 -24.78 -12.89
N LEU A 102 -16.37 -25.97 -12.47
CA LEU A 102 -16.89 -26.65 -11.29
C LEU A 102 -16.34 -26.05 -10.00
N ILE A 103 -15.04 -25.77 -9.97
CA ILE A 103 -14.36 -25.25 -8.79
C ILE A 103 -14.94 -23.91 -8.40
N HIS A 104 -15.17 -22.97 -9.33
CA HIS A 104 -15.73 -21.65 -9.04
C HIS A 104 -17.10 -21.68 -8.34
N GLN A 105 -17.83 -22.80 -8.44
CA GLN A 105 -19.13 -23.00 -7.78
C GLN A 105 -19.02 -23.54 -6.34
N LEU A 106 -17.80 -23.86 -5.87
CA LEU A 106 -17.56 -24.35 -4.52
C LEU A 106 -17.64 -23.24 -3.47
N ASP A 107 -18.35 -23.51 -2.39
CA ASP A 107 -18.23 -22.81 -1.12
C ASP A 107 -17.13 -23.47 -0.28
N LEU A 108 -15.98 -22.79 -0.16
CA LEU A 108 -14.83 -23.29 0.57
C LEU A 108 -15.05 -23.40 2.10
N LYS A 109 -16.14 -22.84 2.65
CA LYS A 109 -16.50 -23.07 4.06
C LYS A 109 -16.91 -24.52 4.33
N VAL A 110 -17.38 -25.23 3.30
CA VAL A 110 -17.75 -26.65 3.38
C VAL A 110 -16.53 -27.56 3.26
N LEU A 111 -15.46 -27.08 2.61
CA LEU A 111 -14.26 -27.87 2.32
C LEU A 111 -13.42 -28.10 3.59
N THR A 112 -13.62 -29.26 4.24
CA THR A 112 -12.83 -29.67 5.41
C THR A 112 -11.51 -30.33 5.02
N ASN A 113 -10.52 -30.34 5.92
CA ASN A 113 -9.24 -31.02 5.69
C ASN A 113 -9.41 -32.53 5.40
N ALA A 114 -10.42 -33.17 6.00
CA ALA A 114 -10.75 -34.56 5.72
C ALA A 114 -11.21 -34.73 4.26
N MET A 115 -12.09 -33.86 3.77
CA MET A 115 -12.51 -33.87 2.37
C MET A 115 -11.34 -33.58 1.41
N ILE A 116 -10.44 -32.64 1.76
CA ILE A 116 -9.23 -32.35 0.96
C ILE A 116 -8.34 -33.59 0.82
N SER A 117 -8.23 -34.40 1.88
CA SER A 117 -7.43 -35.63 1.84
C SER A 117 -7.95 -36.69 0.86
N GLU A 118 -9.25 -36.66 0.54
CA GLU A 118 -9.90 -37.55 -0.43
C GLU A 118 -9.84 -37.01 -1.87
N LEU A 119 -9.54 -35.73 -2.08
CA LEU A 119 -9.47 -35.13 -3.41
C LEU A 119 -8.31 -35.71 -4.22
N GLU A 120 -8.54 -35.88 -5.52
CA GLU A 120 -7.47 -36.20 -6.45
C GLU A 120 -6.48 -35.01 -6.58
N PRO A 121 -5.18 -35.26 -6.82
CA PRO A 121 -4.18 -34.20 -6.82
C PRO A 121 -4.42 -33.09 -7.86
N GLU A 122 -5.02 -33.39 -9.02
CA GLU A 122 -5.38 -32.39 -10.04
C GLU A 122 -6.44 -31.40 -9.51
N ALA A 123 -7.43 -31.91 -8.80
CA ALA A 123 -8.48 -31.09 -8.21
C ALA A 123 -7.93 -30.21 -7.09
N ALA A 124 -7.09 -30.77 -6.21
CA ALA A 124 -6.44 -30.01 -5.14
C ALA A 124 -5.59 -28.84 -5.68
N VAL A 125 -4.78 -29.09 -6.72
CA VAL A 125 -3.99 -28.04 -7.38
C VAL A 125 -4.88 -27.02 -8.08
N SER A 126 -5.97 -27.46 -8.72
CA SER A 126 -6.90 -26.55 -9.39
C SER A 126 -7.64 -25.64 -8.39
N ILE A 127 -7.99 -26.13 -7.20
CA ILE A 127 -8.57 -25.30 -6.12
C ILE A 127 -7.55 -24.26 -5.64
N LEU A 128 -6.27 -24.64 -5.51
CA LEU A 128 -5.19 -23.71 -5.14
C LEU A 128 -4.96 -22.61 -6.20
N CYS A 129 -5.31 -22.86 -7.46
CA CYS A 129 -5.21 -21.92 -8.56
C CYS A 129 -6.52 -21.13 -8.83
N SER A 130 -7.56 -21.31 -8.02
CA SER A 130 -8.87 -20.68 -8.24
C SER A 130 -8.89 -19.22 -7.79
N VAL A 131 -8.90 -18.28 -8.76
CA VAL A 131 -8.92 -16.82 -8.50
C VAL A 131 -10.07 -16.36 -7.59
N PRO A 132 -11.34 -16.82 -7.76
CA PRO A 132 -12.44 -16.46 -6.86
C PRO A 132 -12.22 -16.87 -5.38
N HIS A 133 -11.29 -17.77 -5.14
CA HIS A 133 -11.11 -18.44 -3.86
C HIS A 133 -9.89 -17.99 -3.06
N PHE A 134 -8.98 -17.21 -3.63
CA PHE A 134 -7.73 -16.82 -2.96
C PHE A 134 -7.93 -16.16 -1.59
N HIS A 135 -8.96 -15.33 -1.45
CA HIS A 135 -9.28 -14.64 -0.19
C HIS A 135 -10.10 -15.48 0.80
N HIS A 136 -10.58 -16.66 0.38
CA HIS A 136 -11.39 -17.57 1.20
C HIS A 136 -10.60 -18.73 1.80
N LEU A 137 -9.49 -19.11 1.16
CA LEU A 137 -8.63 -20.18 1.64
C LEU A 137 -7.92 -19.78 2.92
N ASN A 138 -8.10 -20.58 3.97
CA ASN A 138 -7.33 -20.41 5.20
C ASN A 138 -5.99 -21.16 5.15
N ARG A 139 -5.15 -20.92 6.15
CA ARG A 139 -3.82 -21.55 6.24
C ARG A 139 -3.87 -23.08 6.27
N GLU A 140 -4.75 -23.66 7.07
CA GLU A 140 -4.83 -25.11 7.25
C GLU A 140 -5.30 -25.82 5.97
N GLN A 141 -6.28 -25.24 5.28
CA GLN A 141 -6.73 -25.70 3.97
C GLN A 141 -5.63 -25.59 2.93
N THR A 142 -4.89 -24.48 2.92
CA THR A 142 -3.75 -24.26 2.00
C THR A 142 -2.67 -25.32 2.21
N GLU A 143 -2.32 -25.62 3.46
CA GLU A 143 -1.35 -26.66 3.83
C GLU A 143 -1.83 -28.05 3.39
N ALA A 144 -3.11 -28.37 3.62
CA ALA A 144 -3.69 -29.63 3.19
C ALA A 144 -3.72 -29.79 1.65
N LEU A 145 -4.06 -28.72 0.91
CA LEU A 145 -4.09 -28.72 -0.56
C LEU A 145 -2.69 -28.90 -1.16
N ILE A 146 -1.68 -28.20 -0.64
CA ILE A 146 -0.28 -28.37 -1.05
C ILE A 146 0.20 -29.78 -0.70
N GLY A 147 -0.20 -30.32 0.45
CA GLY A 147 0.14 -31.68 0.86
C GLY A 147 -0.31 -32.76 -0.13
N ARG A 148 -1.37 -32.53 -0.93
CA ARG A 148 -1.80 -33.45 -2.00
C ARG A 148 -0.83 -33.50 -3.18
N TYR A 149 -0.07 -32.43 -3.41
CA TYR A 149 0.94 -32.36 -4.48
C TYR A 149 2.13 -31.48 -4.05
N ALA A 150 2.92 -31.98 -3.09
CA ALA A 150 4.04 -31.24 -2.48
C ALA A 150 5.29 -31.23 -3.39
N LYS A 151 5.15 -30.68 -4.59
CA LYS A 151 6.23 -30.57 -5.58
C LYS A 151 6.61 -29.12 -5.84
N HIS A 152 7.89 -28.86 -6.12
CA HIS A 152 8.40 -27.50 -6.33
C HIS A 152 7.76 -26.85 -7.57
N GLU A 153 7.50 -27.64 -8.61
CA GLU A 153 6.89 -27.23 -9.88
C GLU A 153 5.54 -26.54 -9.69
N LEU A 154 4.79 -26.89 -8.63
CA LEU A 154 3.55 -26.20 -8.27
C LEU A 154 3.80 -24.74 -7.90
N ILE A 155 4.82 -24.48 -7.08
CA ILE A 155 5.19 -23.12 -6.66
C ILE A 155 5.70 -22.32 -7.86
N VAL A 156 6.52 -22.93 -8.72
CA VAL A 156 7.00 -22.31 -9.97
C VAL A 156 5.82 -21.87 -10.83
N TYR A 157 4.90 -22.80 -11.10
CA TYR A 157 3.73 -22.54 -11.93
C TYR A 157 2.82 -21.46 -11.32
N TRP A 158 2.54 -21.56 -10.02
CA TRP A 158 1.69 -20.59 -9.33
C TRP A 158 2.30 -19.18 -9.36
N MET A 159 3.60 -19.05 -9.11
CA MET A 159 4.30 -17.77 -9.12
C MET A 159 4.30 -17.11 -10.50
N ASN A 160 4.45 -17.90 -11.57
CA ASN A 160 4.49 -17.37 -12.94
C ASN A 160 3.12 -16.95 -13.48
N HIS A 161 2.03 -17.56 -13.02
CA HIS A 161 0.71 -17.36 -13.63
C HIS A 161 -0.34 -16.72 -12.71
N PHE A 162 -0.22 -16.87 -11.39
CA PHE A 162 -1.26 -16.45 -10.44
C PHE A 162 -0.83 -15.38 -9.44
N ALA A 163 0.46 -15.13 -9.24
CA ALA A 163 0.93 -14.18 -8.22
C ALA A 163 0.49 -12.71 -8.45
N THR A 164 0.07 -12.36 -9.66
CA THR A 164 -0.44 -11.03 -10.03
C THR A 164 -1.96 -11.00 -10.27
N MET A 165 -2.66 -12.11 -10.04
CA MET A 165 -4.11 -12.17 -10.18
C MET A 165 -4.83 -11.45 -9.02
N PRO A 166 -6.09 -11.02 -9.20
CA PRO A 166 -6.87 -10.36 -8.15
C PRO A 166 -6.92 -11.20 -6.87
N ASN A 167 -6.72 -10.56 -5.71
CA ASN A 167 -6.74 -11.20 -4.39
C ASN A 167 -5.66 -12.28 -4.16
N ALA A 168 -4.68 -12.44 -5.05
CA ALA A 168 -3.62 -13.46 -4.92
C ALA A 168 -2.72 -13.26 -3.69
N HIS A 169 -2.63 -12.03 -3.17
CA HIS A 169 -1.84 -11.69 -1.99
C HIS A 169 -2.25 -12.47 -0.73
N TYR A 170 -3.53 -12.84 -0.58
CA TYR A 170 -4.00 -13.68 0.53
C TYR A 170 -3.36 -15.06 0.51
N LEU A 171 -3.41 -15.73 -0.65
CA LEU A 171 -2.83 -17.06 -0.81
C LEU A 171 -1.29 -16.99 -0.79
N LEU A 172 -0.69 -15.97 -1.40
CA LEU A 172 0.75 -15.74 -1.36
C LEU A 172 1.27 -15.59 0.08
N ALA A 173 0.52 -14.94 0.97
CA ALA A 173 0.89 -14.84 2.39
C ALA A 173 0.93 -16.22 3.08
N HIS A 174 -0.02 -17.09 2.77
CA HIS A 174 -0.01 -18.48 3.26
C HIS A 174 1.14 -19.29 2.66
N LEU A 175 1.36 -19.18 1.34
CA LEU A 175 2.47 -19.85 0.65
C LEU A 175 3.83 -19.39 1.18
N MET A 176 4.03 -18.10 1.43
CA MET A 176 5.28 -17.54 1.97
C MET A 176 5.61 -18.10 3.35
N LYS A 177 4.58 -18.43 4.15
CA LYS A 177 4.76 -19.06 5.46
C LYS A 177 5.08 -20.55 5.37
N LEU A 178 4.50 -21.25 4.40
CA LEU A 178 4.65 -22.71 4.24
C LEU A 178 5.90 -23.09 3.43
N ALA A 179 6.22 -22.33 2.38
CA ALA A 179 7.27 -22.63 1.40
C ALA A 179 8.11 -21.37 1.05
N GLY A 180 8.37 -20.51 2.04
CA GLY A 180 9.03 -19.21 1.84
C GLY A 180 10.36 -19.28 1.09
N THR A 181 11.22 -20.27 1.38
CA THR A 181 12.50 -20.45 0.66
C THR A 181 12.30 -20.65 -0.84
N ASN A 182 11.35 -21.51 -1.21
CA ASN A 182 11.06 -21.84 -2.60
C ASN A 182 10.50 -20.62 -3.34
N ILE A 183 9.64 -19.83 -2.68
CA ILE A 183 9.09 -18.60 -3.26
C ILE A 183 10.18 -17.55 -3.48
N ILE A 184 11.10 -17.37 -2.53
CA ILE A 184 12.23 -16.45 -2.70
C ILE A 184 13.13 -16.90 -3.85
N ASP A 185 13.44 -18.19 -3.93
CA ASP A 185 14.28 -18.73 -5.00
C ASP A 185 13.62 -18.55 -6.37
N GLU A 186 12.29 -18.69 -6.48
CA GLU A 186 11.55 -18.42 -7.73
C GLU A 186 11.43 -16.92 -8.05
N LEU A 187 11.28 -16.04 -7.05
CA LEU A 187 11.33 -14.58 -7.24
C LEU A 187 12.65 -14.11 -7.86
N SER A 188 13.73 -14.88 -7.74
CA SER A 188 15.00 -14.59 -8.40
C SER A 188 14.99 -14.88 -9.91
N LYS A 189 14.10 -15.77 -10.37
CA LYS A 189 14.04 -16.28 -11.75
C LYS A 189 12.95 -15.65 -12.61
N ILE A 190 11.96 -15.01 -11.99
CA ILE A 190 10.84 -14.33 -12.66
C ILE A 190 11.30 -13.06 -13.40
N GLU A 191 10.61 -12.73 -14.49
CA GLU A 191 10.85 -11.50 -15.27
C GLU A 191 10.75 -10.23 -14.42
N SER A 192 11.53 -9.20 -14.76
CA SER A 192 11.68 -8.00 -13.90
C SER A 192 10.36 -7.26 -13.65
N ASN A 193 9.46 -7.20 -14.63
CA ASN A 193 8.19 -6.46 -14.49
C ASN A 193 7.24 -7.18 -13.55
N GLN A 194 7.07 -8.49 -13.75
CA GLN A 194 6.23 -9.32 -12.88
C GLN A 194 6.81 -9.39 -11.47
N LYS A 195 8.14 -9.51 -11.34
CA LYS A 195 8.83 -9.46 -10.05
C LYS A 195 8.54 -8.17 -9.30
N GLU A 196 8.60 -7.02 -9.97
CA GLU A 196 8.30 -5.72 -9.34
C GLU A 196 6.84 -5.65 -8.86
N ALA A 197 5.89 -6.13 -9.67
CA ALA A 197 4.48 -6.18 -9.31
C ALA A 197 4.23 -7.07 -8.09
N ILE A 198 4.86 -8.25 -8.03
CA ILE A 198 4.75 -9.16 -6.87
C ILE A 198 5.35 -8.51 -5.61
N ILE A 199 6.53 -7.88 -5.72
CA ILE A 199 7.16 -7.20 -4.58
C ILE A 199 6.29 -6.04 -4.08
N ALA A 200 5.76 -5.21 -4.98
CA ALA A 200 4.87 -4.11 -4.63
C ALA A 200 3.61 -4.63 -3.90
N ASN A 201 2.97 -5.66 -4.44
CA ASN A 201 1.80 -6.29 -3.84
C ASN A 201 2.07 -6.86 -2.43
N ILE A 202 3.24 -7.47 -2.23
CA ILE A 202 3.68 -7.94 -0.89
C ILE A 202 3.86 -6.76 0.08
N ILE A 203 4.48 -5.65 -0.37
CA ILE A 203 4.72 -4.46 0.47
C ILE A 203 3.40 -3.80 0.87
N GLU A 204 2.47 -3.65 -0.08
CA GLU A 204 1.13 -3.09 0.14
C GLU A 204 0.33 -3.89 1.19
N HIS A 205 0.52 -5.22 1.22
CA HIS A 205 -0.23 -6.12 2.10
C HIS A 205 0.61 -6.71 3.24
N PHE A 206 1.68 -6.05 3.69
CA PHE A 206 2.57 -6.58 4.74
C PHE A 206 1.88 -6.98 6.06
N GLU A 207 0.69 -6.45 6.33
CA GLU A 207 -0.19 -6.91 7.42
C GLU A 207 -0.56 -8.40 7.36
N LEU A 208 -0.63 -8.98 6.16
CA LEU A 208 -0.87 -10.41 5.97
C LEU A 208 0.40 -11.24 6.19
N PHE A 209 1.57 -10.65 5.89
CA PHE A 209 2.88 -11.31 5.93
C PHE A 209 3.53 -11.19 7.32
N HIS A 210 3.11 -12.06 8.24
CA HIS A 210 3.65 -12.11 9.61
C HIS A 210 5.13 -12.53 9.69
N TYR A 211 5.61 -13.25 8.68
CA TYR A 211 7.01 -13.68 8.55
C TYR A 211 7.50 -13.38 7.14
N ILE A 212 8.58 -12.60 7.03
CA ILE A 212 9.25 -12.31 5.77
C ILE A 212 10.66 -12.89 5.87
N PRO A 213 11.04 -13.83 4.99
CA PRO A 213 12.40 -14.35 4.94
C PRO A 213 13.41 -13.22 4.74
N GLN A 214 14.54 -13.24 5.47
CA GLN A 214 15.55 -12.17 5.37
C GLN A 214 16.08 -11.98 3.93
N ARG A 215 16.16 -13.05 3.15
CA ARG A 215 16.53 -13.02 1.73
C ARG A 215 15.56 -12.20 0.85
N PHE A 216 14.32 -11.96 1.29
CA PHE A 216 13.40 -11.07 0.57
C PHE A 216 14.00 -9.67 0.37
N LEU A 217 14.77 -9.15 1.34
CA LEU A 217 15.48 -7.88 1.24
C LEU A 217 16.56 -7.85 0.15
N GLU A 218 16.95 -9.00 -0.41
CA GLU A 218 17.87 -9.05 -1.54
C GLU A 218 17.15 -8.73 -2.85
N HIS A 219 15.86 -9.06 -2.95
CA HIS A 219 15.03 -8.78 -4.10
C HIS A 219 14.27 -7.46 -3.99
N ALA A 220 13.75 -7.15 -2.81
CA ALA A 220 13.03 -5.91 -2.51
C ALA A 220 14.01 -4.84 -1.98
N ASN A 221 15.01 -4.50 -2.80
CA ASN A 221 16.15 -3.69 -2.41
C ASN A 221 16.25 -2.32 -3.12
N LYS A 222 15.19 -1.92 -3.84
CA LYS A 222 15.17 -0.68 -4.61
C LYS A 222 14.69 0.49 -3.76
N GLU A 223 15.08 1.70 -4.15
CA GLU A 223 14.58 2.92 -3.55
C GLU A 223 13.06 3.10 -3.75
N SER A 224 12.52 2.66 -4.90
CA SER A 224 11.07 2.66 -5.16
C SER A 224 10.29 1.87 -4.09
N HIS A 225 10.83 0.73 -3.65
CA HIS A 225 10.24 -0.09 -2.59
C HIS A 225 10.26 0.63 -1.24
N LEU A 226 11.35 1.34 -0.94
CA LEU A 226 11.46 2.15 0.26
C LEU A 226 10.42 3.28 0.24
N ILE A 227 10.32 4.02 -0.87
CA ILE A 227 9.36 5.12 -1.04
C ILE A 227 7.93 4.61 -0.82
N LEU A 228 7.54 3.50 -1.46
CA LEU A 228 6.22 2.89 -1.28
C LEU A 228 5.96 2.51 0.18
N ALA A 229 6.91 1.82 0.81
CA ALA A 229 6.80 1.37 2.19
C ALA A 229 6.63 2.55 3.18
N ILE A 230 7.41 3.62 3.00
CA ILE A 230 7.30 4.82 3.85
C ILE A 230 5.96 5.53 3.63
N ARG A 231 5.51 5.66 2.38
CA ARG A 231 4.21 6.26 2.04
C ARG A 231 3.04 5.51 2.67
N LEU A 232 3.04 4.19 2.62
CA LEU A 232 2.02 3.36 3.28
C LEU A 232 2.04 3.57 4.81
N TYR A 233 3.25 3.57 5.41
CA TYR A 233 3.39 3.79 6.86
C TYR A 233 2.86 5.16 7.29
N LEU A 234 3.20 6.23 6.55
CA LEU A 234 2.76 7.60 6.85
C LEU A 234 1.26 7.81 6.64
N ASN A 235 0.60 7.02 5.78
CA ASN A 235 -0.84 7.05 5.57
C ASN A 235 -1.62 6.08 6.48
N GLY A 236 -0.96 5.51 7.49
CA GLY A 236 -1.62 4.85 8.61
C GLY A 236 -1.49 3.32 8.65
N HIS A 237 -0.82 2.68 7.68
CA HIS A 237 -0.53 1.25 7.71
C HIS A 237 0.55 0.92 8.77
N TYR A 238 0.25 1.16 10.04
CA TYR A 238 1.17 1.00 11.16
C TYR A 238 1.37 -0.49 11.48
N ASN A 239 2.33 -1.11 10.81
CA ASN A 239 2.71 -2.49 11.02
C ASN A 239 4.18 -2.60 11.48
N LYS A 240 4.43 -3.44 12.49
CA LYS A 240 5.78 -3.75 12.97
C LYS A 240 6.67 -4.35 11.87
N THR A 241 6.11 -5.23 11.02
CA THR A 241 6.83 -5.84 9.89
C THR A 241 7.26 -4.78 8.88
N LEU A 242 6.36 -3.87 8.50
CA LEU A 242 6.64 -2.75 7.60
C LEU A 242 7.72 -1.83 8.19
N ALA A 243 7.62 -1.45 9.47
CA ALA A 243 8.63 -0.64 10.13
C ALA A 243 10.00 -1.32 10.18
N THR A 244 10.04 -2.64 10.41
CA THR A 244 11.27 -3.44 10.41
C THR A 244 11.90 -3.46 9.01
N TYR A 245 11.08 -3.65 7.97
CA TYR A 245 11.51 -3.62 6.58
C TYR A 245 12.10 -2.26 6.19
N ILE A 246 11.43 -1.15 6.52
CA ILE A 246 11.93 0.22 6.26
C ILE A 246 13.30 0.44 6.92
N ASN A 247 13.44 0.05 8.20
CA ASN A 247 14.70 0.19 8.93
C ASN A 247 15.83 -0.63 8.29
N GLN A 248 15.56 -1.88 7.94
CA GLN A 248 16.56 -2.79 7.34
C GLN A 248 16.97 -2.37 5.93
N LEU A 249 15.99 -2.00 5.09
CA LEU A 249 16.26 -1.55 3.72
C LEU A 249 17.06 -0.24 3.71
N THR A 250 16.65 0.74 4.52
CA THR A 250 17.37 2.02 4.58
C THR A 250 18.79 1.83 5.09
N LYS A 251 18.99 1.01 6.13
CA LYS A 251 20.33 0.66 6.63
C LYS A 251 21.20 0.06 5.52
N LYS A 252 20.66 -0.91 4.77
CA LYS A 252 21.38 -1.58 3.67
C LYS A 252 21.72 -0.62 2.52
N LEU A 253 20.82 0.29 2.17
CA LEU A 253 21.06 1.31 1.14
C LEU A 253 22.11 2.34 1.58
N LEU A 254 22.08 2.76 2.86
CA LEU A 254 23.10 3.64 3.43
C LEU A 254 24.48 2.96 3.49
N GLU A 255 24.56 1.69 3.92
CA GLU A 255 25.82 0.93 3.94
C GLU A 255 26.41 0.73 2.54
N LYS A 256 25.57 0.67 1.51
CA LYS A 256 25.98 0.61 0.09
C LYS A 256 26.30 1.97 -0.53
N ASN A 257 26.17 3.07 0.22
CA ASN A 257 26.32 4.44 -0.29
C ASN A 257 25.41 4.75 -1.49
N HIS A 258 24.17 4.26 -1.48
CA HIS A 258 23.20 4.53 -2.54
C HIS A 258 22.85 6.04 -2.61
N PRO A 259 22.83 6.67 -3.81
CA PRO A 259 22.40 8.05 -3.97
C PRO A 259 20.87 8.16 -3.88
N PHE A 260 20.36 8.56 -2.73
CA PHE A 260 18.92 8.76 -2.52
C PHE A 260 18.39 9.96 -3.33
N SER A 261 17.20 9.79 -3.93
CA SER A 261 16.44 10.88 -4.53
C SER A 261 15.91 11.86 -3.47
N THR A 262 15.54 13.07 -3.91
CA THR A 262 14.92 14.08 -3.03
C THR A 262 13.64 13.58 -2.38
N ALA A 263 12.81 12.85 -3.11
CA ALA A 263 11.56 12.27 -2.61
C ALA A 263 11.80 11.24 -1.48
N ALA A 264 12.83 10.40 -1.60
CA ALA A 264 13.18 9.47 -0.53
C ALA A 264 13.72 10.19 0.71
N ILE A 265 14.57 11.22 0.53
CA ILE A 265 15.11 11.99 1.65
C ILE A 265 14.00 12.76 2.38
N GLU A 266 13.05 13.34 1.64
CA GLU A 266 11.87 13.99 2.20
C GLU A 266 11.04 13.01 3.06
N LEU A 267 10.75 11.82 2.52
CA LEU A 267 10.01 10.79 3.25
C LEU A 267 10.76 10.29 4.50
N LEU A 268 12.08 10.12 4.42
CA LEU A 268 12.91 9.80 5.59
C LEU A 268 12.87 10.92 6.62
N PHE A 269 12.91 12.18 6.20
CA PHE A 269 12.73 13.33 7.08
C PHE A 269 11.36 13.31 7.77
N PHE A 270 10.30 12.93 7.05
CA PHE A 270 8.95 12.80 7.63
C PHE A 270 8.79 11.63 8.60
N LEU A 271 9.66 10.63 8.56
CA LEU A 271 9.67 9.53 9.54
C LEU A 271 10.39 9.87 10.84
N ASN A 272 11.21 10.93 10.84
CA ASN A 272 12.01 11.30 12.00
C ASN A 272 11.14 11.59 13.23
N ASP A 273 9.91 12.07 13.06
CA ASP A 273 8.97 12.36 14.14
C ASP A 273 8.45 11.08 14.85
N LYS A 274 8.64 9.90 14.26
CA LYS A 274 8.10 8.63 14.78
C LYS A 274 9.12 7.89 15.63
N LEU A 275 8.65 7.38 16.78
CA LEU A 275 9.47 6.63 17.74
C LEU A 275 10.15 5.39 17.13
N ALA A 276 9.48 4.70 16.20
CA ALA A 276 9.97 3.46 15.57
C ALA A 276 11.23 3.67 14.69
N PHE A 277 11.54 4.91 14.31
CA PHE A 277 12.62 5.25 13.40
C PHE A 277 13.70 6.13 14.04
N LYS A 278 13.75 6.27 15.37
CA LYS A 278 14.77 7.10 16.06
C LYS A 278 16.21 6.72 15.71
N GLU A 279 16.53 5.44 15.65
CA GLU A 279 17.87 4.98 15.28
C GLU A 279 18.18 5.31 13.82
N LEU A 280 17.17 5.17 12.95
CA LEU A 280 17.29 5.49 11.54
C LEU A 280 17.51 6.99 11.33
N ALA A 281 16.75 7.83 12.02
CA ALA A 281 16.87 9.29 12.00
C ALA A 281 18.31 9.74 12.30
N ASN A 282 18.98 9.09 13.25
CA ASN A 282 20.38 9.40 13.57
C ASN A 282 21.35 9.02 12.46
N LYS A 283 21.09 7.91 11.75
CA LYS A 283 21.92 7.40 10.64
C LYS A 283 21.71 8.17 9.34
N SER A 284 20.47 8.59 9.06
CA SER A 284 20.11 9.39 7.88
C SER A 284 20.25 10.90 8.12
N ALA A 285 20.61 11.34 9.33
CA ALA A 285 20.68 12.74 9.71
C ALA A 285 21.51 13.61 8.75
N PHE A 286 22.62 13.11 8.21
CA PHE A 286 23.44 13.88 7.26
C PHE A 286 22.67 14.23 5.97
N LEU A 287 21.81 13.32 5.49
CA LEU A 287 20.95 13.56 4.32
C LEU A 287 19.81 14.51 4.66
N THR A 288 19.12 14.27 5.78
CA THR A 288 17.96 15.06 6.17
C THR A 288 18.32 16.48 6.59
N ASN A 289 19.49 16.69 7.20
CA ASN A 289 20.00 18.03 7.54
C ASN A 289 20.35 18.82 6.27
N ARG A 290 21.00 18.17 5.30
CA ARG A 290 21.28 18.79 4.00
C ARG A 290 19.99 19.17 3.27
N TYR A 291 18.99 18.28 3.29
CA TYR A 291 17.68 18.56 2.72
C TYR A 291 17.00 19.76 3.39
N LEU A 292 17.02 19.84 4.72
CA LEU A 292 16.47 20.96 5.46
C LEU A 292 17.18 22.28 5.13
N ARG A 293 18.50 22.25 5.03
CA ARG A 293 19.32 23.42 4.65
C ARG A 293 19.01 23.90 3.24
N ASN A 294 18.94 22.99 2.26
CA ASN A 294 18.60 23.34 0.88
C ASN A 294 17.21 23.97 0.79
N ASN A 295 16.20 23.40 1.47
CA ASN A 295 14.85 23.98 1.50
C ASN A 295 14.82 25.36 2.19
N ALA A 296 15.62 25.57 3.23
CA ALA A 296 15.75 26.88 3.87
C ALA A 296 16.34 27.93 2.92
N GLN A 297 17.40 27.56 2.19
CA GLN A 297 18.04 28.42 1.20
C GLN A 297 17.09 28.74 0.03
N GLU A 298 16.31 27.77 -0.43
CA GLU A 298 15.28 27.96 -1.47
C GLU A 298 14.04 28.71 -0.97
N GLY A 299 13.88 28.89 0.35
CA GLY A 299 12.71 29.53 0.94
C GLY A 299 11.45 28.65 0.96
N ASN A 300 11.59 27.34 0.78
CA ASN A 300 10.47 26.42 0.69
C ASN A 300 9.93 26.10 2.10
N ILE A 301 8.75 26.64 2.43
CA ILE A 301 8.07 26.41 3.71
C ILE A 301 7.24 25.12 3.73
N ALA A 302 7.04 24.46 2.58
CA ALA A 302 6.10 23.34 2.45
C ALA A 302 6.42 22.16 3.38
N LEU A 303 7.69 21.98 3.76
CA LEU A 303 8.16 20.90 4.62
C LEU A 303 7.50 20.88 6.02
N PHE A 304 7.01 22.03 6.47
CA PHE A 304 6.31 22.20 7.75
C PHE A 304 4.80 22.07 7.65
N TYR A 305 4.24 21.87 6.45
CA TYR A 305 2.81 21.70 6.24
C TYR A 305 2.47 20.25 5.90
N GLN A 306 1.32 19.80 6.39
CA GLN A 306 0.69 18.55 6.01
C GLN A 306 -0.81 18.82 5.85
N ASN A 307 -1.37 18.55 4.67
CA ASN A 307 -2.77 18.85 4.33
C ASN A 307 -3.16 20.32 4.64
N ASN A 308 -2.29 21.26 4.26
CA ASN A 308 -2.43 22.70 4.53
C ASN A 308 -2.48 23.11 6.01
N GLN A 309 -2.10 22.22 6.93
CA GLN A 309 -1.96 22.52 8.36
C GLN A 309 -0.50 22.42 8.79
N ILE A 310 -0.11 23.24 9.76
CA ILE A 310 1.26 23.24 10.29
C ILE A 310 1.51 21.96 11.12
N ASN A 311 2.60 21.26 10.84
CA ASN A 311 3.03 20.08 11.58
C ASN A 311 4.11 20.46 12.61
N LEU A 312 3.66 20.75 13.83
CA LEU A 312 4.56 21.16 14.91
C LEU A 312 5.51 20.07 15.38
N GLN A 313 5.13 18.80 15.33
CA GLN A 313 6.00 17.71 15.77
C GLN A 313 7.30 17.69 14.97
N ARG A 314 7.23 18.00 13.67
CA ARG A 314 8.40 18.16 12.80
C ARG A 314 9.22 19.40 13.16
N MET A 315 8.57 20.52 13.49
CA MET A 315 9.25 21.78 13.83
C MET A 315 10.06 21.70 15.12
N ILE A 316 9.49 21.07 16.16
CA ILE A 316 10.13 20.97 17.49
C ILE A 316 11.13 19.82 17.61
N GLN A 317 11.25 18.99 16.57
CA GLN A 317 12.16 17.86 16.59
C GLN A 317 13.62 18.33 16.65
N ASN A 318 14.39 17.72 17.56
CA ASN A 318 15.83 17.97 17.65
C ASN A 318 16.58 17.37 16.46
N ILE A 319 17.49 18.16 15.89
CA ILE A 319 18.40 17.73 14.84
C ILE A 319 19.64 17.08 15.46
N ASN A 320 20.12 16.00 14.84
CA ASN A 320 21.45 15.48 15.12
C ASN A 320 22.51 16.33 14.40
N LEU A 321 23.24 17.15 15.16
CA LEU A 321 24.25 18.08 14.63
C LEU A 321 25.60 17.42 14.31
N ASN A 322 25.86 16.20 14.80
CA ASN A 322 27.10 15.47 14.51
C ASN A 322 26.77 14.07 13.96
N PRO A 323 26.22 13.98 12.74
CA PRO A 323 25.90 12.71 12.13
C PRO A 323 27.19 11.94 11.75
N VAL A 324 27.14 10.61 11.82
CA VAL A 324 28.21 9.76 11.31
C VAL A 324 28.15 9.80 9.78
N ILE A 325 29.08 10.53 9.15
CA ILE A 325 29.14 10.69 7.69
C ILE A 325 29.97 9.54 7.09
N PRO A 326 29.42 8.72 6.18
CA PRO A 326 30.20 7.70 5.47
C PRO A 326 31.31 8.33 4.62
N GLU A 327 32.46 7.67 4.49
CA GLU A 327 33.67 8.24 3.86
C GLU A 327 33.47 8.67 2.39
N SER A 328 32.64 7.95 1.64
CA SER A 328 32.24 8.28 0.26
C SER A 328 31.49 9.61 0.13
N PHE A 329 30.71 10.00 1.13
CA PHE A 329 30.01 11.30 1.15
C PHE A 329 30.91 12.45 1.58
N LYS A 330 32.04 12.17 2.26
CA LYS A 330 33.04 13.20 2.60
C LYS A 330 33.75 13.74 1.35
N GLU A 331 33.90 12.92 0.31
CA GLU A 331 34.47 13.36 -0.98
C GLU A 331 33.49 14.24 -1.77
N GLN A 332 32.19 13.90 -1.79
CA GLN A 332 31.16 14.76 -2.38
C GLN A 332 30.97 16.08 -1.61
N GLN A 333 31.11 16.07 -0.27
CA GLN A 333 31.11 17.29 0.54
C GLN A 333 32.32 18.18 0.26
N LYS A 334 33.49 17.61 -0.03
CA LYS A 334 34.70 18.36 -0.42
C LYS A 334 34.60 18.98 -1.81
N GLN A 335 33.74 18.49 -2.70
CA GLN A 335 33.54 19.07 -4.04
C GLN A 335 32.46 20.19 -4.05
N LEU A 336 31.58 20.25 -3.06
CA LEU A 336 30.70 21.41 -2.82
C LEU A 336 31.35 22.36 -1.80
N GLU A 337 32.50 22.92 -2.16
CA GLU A 337 33.10 24.03 -1.42
C GLU A 337 32.19 25.26 -1.47
N GLY A 338 31.68 25.66 -0.31
CA GLY A 338 30.81 26.84 -0.13
C GLY A 338 29.94 26.82 1.12
N SER A 339 29.91 25.71 1.87
CA SER A 339 28.90 25.49 2.90
C SER A 339 29.50 25.21 4.28
N GLU A 340 30.35 26.11 4.80
CA GLU A 340 30.70 26.08 6.22
C GLU A 340 29.41 26.16 7.08
N GLU A 341 29.33 25.33 8.11
CA GLU A 341 28.29 25.45 9.14
C GLU A 341 28.48 26.78 9.89
N SER A 342 27.39 27.39 10.35
CA SER A 342 27.50 28.67 11.05
C SER A 342 28.33 28.53 12.32
N SER A 343 29.07 29.57 12.69
CA SER A 343 29.90 29.60 13.91
C SER A 343 29.10 29.22 15.16
N PHE A 344 27.80 29.53 15.18
CA PHE A 344 26.86 29.15 16.22
C PHE A 344 26.59 27.64 16.27
N ILE A 345 26.31 26.99 15.14
CA ILE A 345 26.11 25.54 15.08
C ILE A 345 27.39 24.82 15.52
N ASN A 346 28.56 25.29 15.07
CA ASN A 346 29.85 24.77 15.52
C ASN A 346 30.06 24.93 17.05
N GLY A 347 29.57 26.03 17.63
CA GLY A 347 29.54 26.23 19.08
C GLY A 347 28.60 25.28 19.81
N LEU A 348 27.40 25.03 19.27
CA LEU A 348 26.46 24.05 19.84
C LEU A 348 27.01 22.63 19.82
N ILE A 349 27.67 22.23 18.72
CA ILE A 349 28.37 20.95 18.59
C ILE A 349 29.44 20.81 19.68
N LYS A 350 30.29 21.83 19.87
CA LYS A 350 31.34 21.82 20.91
C LYS A 350 30.80 21.68 22.33
N HIS A 351 29.60 22.20 22.59
CA HIS A 351 28.97 22.19 23.91
C HIS A 351 27.90 21.10 24.08
N ASN A 352 27.75 20.17 23.13
CA ASN A 352 26.73 19.11 23.13
C ASN A 352 25.30 19.63 23.37
N LYS A 353 24.96 20.79 22.80
CA LYS A 353 23.62 21.37 22.89
C LYS A 353 22.79 20.98 21.66
N SER A 354 21.50 20.73 21.86
CA SER A 354 20.56 20.42 20.78
C SER A 354 19.95 21.69 20.18
N ILE A 355 19.61 21.62 18.90
CA ILE A 355 18.79 22.61 18.19
C ILE A 355 17.58 21.91 17.61
N ASN A 356 16.43 22.59 17.58
CA ASN A 356 15.25 22.06 16.90
C ASN A 356 15.28 22.35 15.39
N CYS A 357 14.43 21.64 14.66
CA CYS A 357 14.32 21.72 13.21
C CYS A 357 13.98 23.12 12.71
N PHE A 358 13.05 23.80 13.39
CA PHE A 358 12.61 25.12 13.01
C PHE A 358 13.68 26.19 13.22
N GLU A 359 14.40 26.16 14.34
CA GLU A 359 15.53 27.07 14.63
C GLU A 359 16.64 26.88 13.60
N TYR A 360 16.99 25.63 13.27
CA TYR A 360 17.99 25.34 12.24
C TYR A 360 17.56 25.86 10.86
N PHE A 361 16.29 25.69 10.50
CA PHE A 361 15.73 26.23 9.26
C PHE A 361 15.82 27.76 9.22
N LEU A 362 15.44 28.45 10.31
CA LEU A 362 15.50 29.92 10.38
C LEU A 362 16.93 30.48 10.26
N ILE A 363 17.93 29.75 10.78
CA ILE A 363 19.35 30.15 10.67
C ILE A 363 19.84 30.11 9.22
N HIS A 364 19.34 29.17 8.41
CA HIS A 364 19.76 28.96 7.03
C HIS A 364 18.80 29.54 5.98
N TYR A 365 17.76 30.25 6.41
CA TYR A 365 16.72 30.75 5.52
C TYR A 365 17.22 31.89 4.64
N GLN A 366 17.03 31.78 3.32
CA GLN A 366 17.38 32.84 2.34
C GLN A 366 16.21 33.18 1.37
N GLY A 367 15.00 32.72 1.71
CA GLY A 367 13.80 32.90 0.89
C GLY A 367 13.11 34.27 1.02
N THR A 368 11.94 34.39 0.41
CA THR A 368 11.12 35.62 0.49
C THR A 368 10.58 35.88 1.89
N SER A 369 10.40 37.15 2.28
CA SER A 369 9.84 37.52 3.58
C SER A 369 8.35 37.17 3.72
N GLU A 370 7.61 37.11 2.61
CA GLU A 370 6.17 36.79 2.61
C GLU A 370 5.88 35.33 3.02
N SER A 371 6.61 34.37 2.44
CA SER A 371 6.50 32.95 2.80
C SER A 371 6.86 32.71 4.26
N LEU A 372 7.93 33.34 4.74
CA LEU A 372 8.34 33.25 6.14
C LEU A 372 7.31 33.89 7.09
N ARG A 373 6.74 35.04 6.72
CA ARG A 373 5.71 35.72 7.51
C ARG A 373 4.48 34.83 7.68
N LYS A 374 4.06 34.13 6.62
CA LYS A 374 2.96 33.16 6.68
C LYS A 374 3.29 32.03 7.66
N LEU A 375 4.46 31.41 7.53
CA LEU A 375 4.89 30.31 8.40
C LEU A 375 4.95 30.72 9.89
N LEU A 376 5.53 31.89 10.19
CA LEU A 376 5.62 32.41 11.55
C LEU A 376 4.25 32.79 12.12
N HIS A 377 3.36 33.36 11.31
CA HIS A 377 2.01 33.67 11.73
C HIS A 377 1.24 32.39 12.08
N ASP A 378 1.26 31.39 11.20
CA ASP A 378 0.58 30.11 11.44
C ASP A 378 1.15 29.39 12.69
N TYR A 379 2.46 29.48 12.91
CA TYR A 379 3.14 28.94 14.11
C TYR A 379 2.70 29.63 15.40
N MET A 380 2.66 30.97 15.41
CA MET A 380 2.24 31.74 16.58
C MET A 380 0.74 31.59 16.84
N GLU A 381 -0.09 31.59 15.80
CA GLU A 381 -1.55 31.39 15.92
C GLU A 381 -1.88 30.02 16.53
N TYR A 382 -1.17 28.95 16.12
CA TYR A 382 -1.34 27.65 16.77
C TYR A 382 -1.06 27.73 18.27
N HIS A 383 0.06 28.33 18.65
CA HIS A 383 0.49 28.43 20.04
C HIS A 383 -0.43 29.32 20.89
N GLU A 384 -1.15 30.26 20.27
CA GLU A 384 -2.13 31.12 20.93
C GLU A 384 -3.34 30.32 21.41
N HIS A 385 -3.75 29.31 20.64
CA HIS A 385 -4.90 28.44 20.90
C HIS A 385 -4.55 27.15 21.67
N SER A 386 -3.28 26.92 22.00
CA SER A 386 -2.82 25.71 22.70
C SER A 386 -3.03 25.80 24.22
N ASP A 387 -3.69 24.80 24.80
CA ASP A 387 -3.91 24.68 26.26
C ASP A 387 -2.61 24.45 27.07
N ASN A 388 -1.53 23.99 26.42
CA ASN A 388 -0.26 23.70 27.09
C ASN A 388 0.62 24.96 27.26
N PHE A 389 0.42 25.67 28.38
CA PHE A 389 1.13 26.91 28.71
C PHE A 389 2.67 26.77 28.72
N LYS A 390 3.21 25.65 29.24
CA LYS A 390 4.66 25.46 29.39
C LYS A 390 5.35 25.29 28.03
N SER A 391 4.78 24.45 27.17
CA SER A 391 5.32 24.25 25.82
C SER A 391 5.19 25.52 24.97
N ARG A 392 4.08 26.25 25.13
CA ARG A 392 3.86 27.56 24.49
C ARG A 392 4.93 28.56 24.90
N SER A 393 5.14 28.76 26.20
CA SER A 393 6.10 29.73 26.71
C SER A 393 7.51 29.41 26.23
N GLN A 394 7.94 28.15 26.29
CA GLN A 394 9.28 27.75 25.85
C GLN A 394 9.49 28.01 24.35
N ALA A 395 8.54 27.60 23.50
CA ALA A 395 8.62 27.79 22.05
C ALA A 395 8.71 29.27 21.65
N ILE A 396 7.90 30.12 22.28
CA ILE A 396 7.86 31.54 21.99
C ILE A 396 9.11 32.26 22.54
N HIS A 397 9.60 31.89 23.72
CA HIS A 397 10.86 32.40 24.28
C HIS A 397 12.07 32.10 23.41
N HIS A 398 12.11 30.91 22.81
CA HIS A 398 13.15 30.54 21.87
C HIS A 398 13.10 31.41 20.60
N LEU A 399 11.90 31.65 20.05
CA LEU A 399 11.72 32.54 18.90
C LEU A 399 12.16 33.98 19.22
N GLY A 400 11.79 34.50 20.38
CA GLY A 400 12.22 35.82 20.84
C GLY A 400 13.74 35.88 21.06
N PHE A 401 14.35 34.80 21.53
CA PHE A 401 15.80 34.73 21.70
C PHE A 401 16.54 34.80 20.36
N MET A 402 15.99 34.21 19.30
CA MET A 402 16.55 34.28 17.95
C MET A 402 16.66 35.73 17.41
N LEU A 403 15.80 36.66 17.85
CA LEU A 403 15.90 38.07 17.45
C LEU A 403 17.21 38.74 17.86
N THR A 404 17.79 38.31 18.98
CA THR A 404 19.01 38.90 19.53
C THR A 404 20.30 38.28 18.97
N ARG A 405 20.17 37.28 18.09
CA ARG A 405 21.30 36.52 17.54
C ARG A 405 21.94 37.19 16.33
N PRO A 406 23.26 37.42 16.30
CA PRO A 406 23.91 38.05 15.15
C PRO A 406 23.82 37.20 13.87
N GLU A 407 23.69 35.88 13.99
CA GLU A 407 23.76 34.92 12.88
C GLU A 407 22.50 34.90 11.99
N LEU A 408 21.36 35.36 12.50
CA LEU A 408 20.15 35.44 11.69
C LEU A 408 20.22 36.61 10.71
N GLU A 409 19.78 36.37 9.48
CA GLU A 409 19.64 37.40 8.45
C GLU A 409 18.68 38.50 8.92
N THR A 410 18.96 39.75 8.55
CA THR A 410 18.16 40.92 8.95
C THR A 410 16.69 40.78 8.51
N THR A 411 16.45 40.21 7.33
CA THR A 411 15.10 39.95 6.78
C THR A 411 14.29 38.99 7.67
N VAL A 412 14.94 37.92 8.17
CA VAL A 412 14.33 36.95 9.09
C VAL A 412 14.02 37.61 10.43
N LYS A 413 14.96 38.40 10.98
CA LYS A 413 14.76 39.15 12.22
C LYS A 413 13.60 40.14 12.12
N GLU A 414 13.52 40.90 11.04
CA GLU A 414 12.42 41.83 10.79
C GLU A 414 11.07 41.09 10.67
N THR A 415 11.05 39.92 10.04
CA THR A 415 9.84 39.13 9.89
C THR A 415 9.38 38.55 11.24
N ILE A 416 10.30 38.05 12.07
CA ILE A 416 9.99 37.61 13.44
C ILE A 416 9.45 38.79 14.26
N PHE A 417 10.14 39.94 14.22
CA PHE A 417 9.74 41.14 14.96
C PHE A 417 8.35 41.62 14.56
N THR A 418 8.08 41.74 13.27
CA THR A 418 6.75 42.15 12.76
C THR A 418 5.66 41.13 13.09
N THR A 419 5.98 39.83 13.16
CA THR A 419 5.02 38.81 13.56
C THR A 419 4.68 38.93 15.05
N PHE A 420 5.66 39.16 15.93
CA PHE A 420 5.41 39.44 17.36
C PHE A 420 4.51 40.67 17.57
N LEU A 421 4.67 41.73 16.79
CA LEU A 421 3.80 42.91 16.85
C LEU A 421 2.33 42.60 16.54
N ASN A 422 2.07 41.56 15.72
CA ASN A 422 0.71 41.12 15.38
C ASN A 422 0.09 40.19 16.43
N HIS A 423 0.89 39.62 17.36
CA HIS A 423 0.40 38.78 18.46
C HIS A 423 0.83 39.31 19.85
N PRO A 424 0.22 40.41 20.34
CA PRO A 424 0.59 41.00 21.64
C PRO A 424 0.28 40.12 22.86
N SER A 425 -0.52 39.07 22.69
CA SER A 425 -0.90 38.10 23.73
C SER A 425 0.30 37.31 24.30
N PHE A 426 1.42 37.28 23.58
CA PHE A 426 2.64 36.60 23.99
C PHE A 426 3.65 37.46 24.76
N PHE A 427 3.35 38.74 24.99
CA PHE A 427 4.31 39.62 25.65
C PHE A 427 4.42 39.32 27.14
N ASP A 428 5.61 38.90 27.55
CA ASP A 428 6.03 38.75 28.93
C ASP A 428 7.35 39.48 29.20
N GLU A 429 7.90 39.33 30.41
CA GLU A 429 9.13 40.00 30.82
C GLU A 429 10.33 39.70 29.91
N GLN A 430 10.41 38.47 29.38
CA GLN A 430 11.55 38.03 28.58
C GLN A 430 11.39 38.45 27.11
N ILE A 431 10.20 38.27 26.54
CA ILE A 431 9.90 38.69 25.16
C ILE A 431 9.96 40.21 25.03
N SER A 432 9.40 40.95 25.99
CA SER A 432 9.45 42.42 25.98
C SER A 432 10.88 42.92 26.03
N TYR A 433 11.73 42.30 26.86
CA TYR A 433 13.16 42.61 26.90
C TYR A 433 13.86 42.34 25.56
N GLN A 434 13.63 41.19 24.93
CA GLN A 434 14.23 40.83 23.66
C GLN A 434 13.79 41.73 22.49
N LEU A 435 12.52 42.13 22.46
CA LEU A 435 11.99 43.07 21.46
C LEU A 435 12.62 44.46 21.60
N PHE A 436 12.85 44.92 22.84
CA PHE A 436 13.51 46.21 23.10
C PHE A 436 14.98 46.21 22.71
N LEU A 437 15.69 45.09 22.91
CA LEU A 437 17.07 44.93 22.44
C LEU A 437 17.18 44.98 20.91
N PHE A 438 16.16 44.55 20.18
CA PHE A 438 16.14 44.61 18.72
C PHE A 438 15.81 46.01 18.20
N ASP A 439 14.63 46.57 18.55
CA ASP A 439 14.24 47.94 18.18
C ASP A 439 13.15 48.49 19.10
N ALA A 440 13.57 49.12 20.20
CA ALA A 440 12.68 49.75 21.18
C ALA A 440 11.82 50.89 20.59
N LYS A 441 12.36 51.69 19.65
CA LYS A 441 11.62 52.84 19.11
C LYS A 441 10.46 52.37 18.24
N ARG A 442 10.67 51.33 17.42
CA ARG A 442 9.66 50.82 16.49
C ARG A 442 8.52 50.09 17.20
N ILE A 443 8.79 49.29 18.23
CA ILE A 443 7.73 48.61 19.00
C ILE A 443 6.87 49.60 19.78
N ILE A 444 7.50 50.59 20.41
CA ILE A 444 6.79 51.63 21.15
C ILE A 444 5.93 52.45 20.20
N ARG A 445 6.48 52.90 19.07
CA ARG A 445 5.72 53.65 18.04
C ARG A 445 4.61 52.80 17.45
N TYR A 446 4.80 51.49 17.28
CA TYR A 446 3.75 50.63 16.75
C TYR A 446 2.48 50.70 17.60
N PHE A 447 2.55 50.51 18.92
CA PHE A 447 1.36 50.63 19.76
C PHE A 447 0.99 52.09 20.08
N GLY A 448 1.99 52.93 20.32
CA GLY A 448 1.81 54.32 20.70
C GLY A 448 1.13 55.16 19.63
N LEU A 449 1.45 54.94 18.34
CA LEU A 449 0.85 55.70 17.24
C LEU A 449 -0.60 55.29 16.91
N HIS A 450 -1.04 54.10 17.34
CA HIS A 450 -2.43 53.67 17.13
C HIS A 450 -3.40 54.34 18.12
N GLY A 451 -2.90 54.98 19.18
CA GLY A 451 -3.70 55.73 20.15
C GLY A 451 -4.75 54.90 20.91
N GLY A 452 -5.43 55.53 21.85
CA GLY A 452 -6.55 54.93 22.58
C GLY A 452 -6.15 54.13 23.84
N LYS A 453 -7.13 53.96 24.73
CA LYS A 453 -6.95 53.45 26.10
C LYS A 453 -6.23 52.09 26.15
N GLU A 454 -6.59 51.15 25.27
CA GLU A 454 -5.99 49.81 25.24
C GLU A 454 -4.53 49.84 24.81
N ASN A 455 -4.17 50.67 23.82
CA ASN A 455 -2.80 50.76 23.33
C ASN A 455 -1.90 51.51 24.30
N TYR A 456 -2.40 52.54 25.00
CA TYR A 456 -1.64 53.17 26.08
C TYR A 456 -1.33 52.19 27.21
N GLN A 457 -2.31 51.37 27.61
CA GLN A 457 -2.09 50.34 28.62
C GLN A 457 -1.04 49.32 28.15
N ARG A 458 -1.08 48.90 26.88
CA ARG A 458 -0.06 48.01 26.30
C ARG A 458 1.34 48.61 26.30
N VAL A 459 1.49 49.89 25.97
CA VAL A 459 2.80 50.58 26.03
C VAL A 459 3.30 50.66 27.48
N ILE A 460 2.42 50.94 28.45
CA ILE A 460 2.75 50.94 29.88
C ILE A 460 3.23 49.55 30.30
N ASP A 461 2.50 48.50 29.97
CA ASP A 461 2.82 47.13 30.34
C ASP A 461 4.15 46.68 29.69
N LEU A 462 4.33 46.92 28.39
CA LEU A 462 5.57 46.64 27.65
C LEU A 462 6.79 47.32 28.28
N CYS A 463 6.72 48.64 28.52
CA CYS A 463 7.82 49.37 29.15
C CYS A 463 8.07 48.89 30.58
N THR A 464 7.02 48.58 31.35
CA THR A 464 7.17 48.06 32.73
C THR A 464 7.88 46.71 32.74
N LEU A 465 7.50 45.81 31.83
CA LEU A 465 8.07 44.46 31.72
C LEU A 465 9.53 44.51 31.22
N ALA A 466 9.83 45.32 30.21
CA ALA A 466 11.18 45.46 29.66
C ALA A 466 12.15 46.11 30.67
N LEU A 467 11.71 47.14 31.40
CA LEU A 467 12.54 47.87 32.38
C LEU A 467 13.01 46.99 33.55
N LYS A 468 12.32 45.90 33.88
CA LYS A 468 12.74 44.96 34.93
C LYS A 468 14.05 44.23 34.61
N ASN A 469 14.31 43.98 33.32
CA ASN A 469 15.42 43.14 32.85
C ASN A 469 16.54 43.94 32.14
N LEU A 470 16.34 45.24 31.89
CA LEU A 470 17.32 46.10 31.24
C LEU A 470 18.43 46.54 32.21
N ASN A 471 19.69 46.22 31.88
CA ASN A 471 20.86 46.65 32.65
C ASN A 471 21.19 48.12 32.38
N SER A 472 21.27 48.93 33.44
CA SER A 472 21.58 50.37 33.41
C SER A 472 22.94 50.70 32.78
N GLU A 473 23.92 49.80 32.93
CA GLU A 473 25.28 50.01 32.40
C GLU A 473 25.42 49.69 30.91
N LYS A 474 24.61 48.78 30.37
CA LYS A 474 24.74 48.31 28.98
C LYS A 474 23.81 49.02 28.01
N ASN A 475 22.64 49.47 28.47
CA ASN A 475 21.55 49.95 27.60
C ASN A 475 20.96 51.31 28.03
N PRO A 476 21.77 52.36 28.28
CA PRO A 476 21.27 53.63 28.82
C PRO A 476 20.26 54.32 27.88
N GLU A 477 20.49 54.27 26.57
CA GLU A 477 19.61 54.91 25.57
C GLU A 477 18.24 54.23 25.48
N ILE A 478 18.20 52.90 25.52
CA ILE A 478 16.95 52.12 25.49
C ILE A 478 16.11 52.42 26.73
N ILE A 479 16.76 52.53 27.91
CA ILE A 479 16.09 52.86 29.16
C ILE A 479 15.49 54.28 29.11
N GLN A 480 16.21 55.26 28.57
CA GLN A 480 15.70 56.62 28.41
C GLN A 480 14.47 56.66 27.48
N VAL A 481 14.53 55.95 26.34
CA VAL A 481 13.39 55.84 25.41
C VAL A 481 12.19 55.17 26.09
N ALA A 482 12.42 54.06 26.81
CA ALA A 482 11.37 53.32 27.52
C ALA A 482 10.71 54.16 28.63
N GLN A 483 11.51 54.86 29.43
CA GLN A 483 11.02 55.74 30.51
C GLN A 483 10.23 56.92 29.97
N LYS A 484 10.69 57.54 28.88
CA LYS A 484 9.98 58.65 28.23
C LYS A 484 8.64 58.19 27.63
N ALA A 485 8.62 57.05 26.94
CA ALA A 485 7.37 56.48 26.43
C ALA A 485 6.41 56.06 27.56
N PHE A 486 6.93 55.52 28.66
CA PHE A 486 6.14 55.13 29.82
C PHE A 486 5.45 56.33 30.48
N THR A 487 6.16 57.45 30.67
CA THR A 487 5.59 58.68 31.25
C THR A 487 4.56 59.30 30.30
N GLU A 488 4.86 59.36 29.00
CA GLU A 488 3.92 59.82 27.97
C GLU A 488 2.62 58.99 27.99
N ALA A 489 2.72 57.65 28.06
CA ALA A 489 1.55 56.76 28.03
C ALA A 489 0.68 56.89 29.27
N LYS A 490 1.31 57.01 30.45
CA LYS A 490 0.61 57.17 31.72
C LYS A 490 -0.13 58.51 31.78
N LEU A 491 0.47 59.57 31.25
CA LEU A 491 -0.15 60.89 31.16
C LEU A 491 -1.34 60.87 30.20
N GLU A 492 -1.20 60.36 28.99
CA GLU A 492 -2.31 60.27 28.03
C GLU A 492 -3.43 59.33 28.52
N LEU A 493 -3.10 58.21 29.18
CA LEU A 493 -4.10 57.36 29.83
C LEU A 493 -4.85 58.11 30.94
N SER A 494 -4.20 58.98 31.70
CA SER A 494 -4.87 59.80 32.72
C SER A 494 -5.87 60.77 32.09
N PHE A 495 -5.56 61.32 30.91
CA PHE A 495 -6.48 62.18 30.16
C PHE A 495 -7.69 61.42 29.62
N THR A 496 -7.59 60.12 29.32
CA THR A 496 -8.77 59.33 28.91
C THR A 496 -9.81 59.14 30.02
N LYS A 497 -9.41 59.23 31.29
CA LYS A 497 -10.31 59.08 32.46
C LYS A 497 -11.13 60.34 32.75
N GLU A 498 -10.75 61.47 32.17
CA GLU A 498 -11.45 62.74 32.35
C GLU A 498 -12.64 62.84 31.39
N GLN A 499 -13.84 62.78 31.96
CA GLN A 499 -15.11 62.87 31.24
C GLN A 499 -15.92 64.08 31.75
N GLY A 500 -16.60 64.79 30.85
CA GLY A 500 -17.41 65.97 31.18
C GLY A 500 -17.37 67.07 30.12
N PHE A 501 -18.26 68.07 30.23
CA PHE A 501 -18.43 69.13 29.23
C PHE A 501 -17.15 69.95 28.99
N PHE A 502 -16.36 70.22 30.03
CA PHE A 502 -15.08 70.95 29.93
C PHE A 502 -13.85 70.06 29.74
N SER A 503 -14.03 68.74 29.63
CA SER A 503 -12.92 67.79 29.58
C SER A 503 -11.98 68.04 28.39
N GLY A 504 -12.50 68.46 27.23
CA GLY A 504 -11.68 68.81 26.08
C GLY A 504 -10.74 69.99 26.33
N VAL A 505 -11.22 71.04 27.02
CA VAL A 505 -10.43 72.22 27.38
C VAL A 505 -9.41 71.88 28.47
N ILE A 506 -9.80 71.10 29.49
CA ILE A 506 -8.91 70.68 30.57
C ILE A 506 -7.76 69.80 30.02
N LYS A 507 -8.06 68.84 29.15
CA LYS A 507 -7.04 68.01 28.47
C LYS A 507 -6.11 68.86 27.61
N TRP A 508 -6.65 69.83 26.89
CA TRP A 508 -5.86 70.76 26.08
C TRP A 508 -4.88 71.58 26.94
N ILE A 509 -5.36 72.17 28.05
CA ILE A 509 -4.50 72.91 29.00
C ILE A 509 -3.41 72.01 29.58
N LYS A 510 -3.76 70.80 30.03
CA LYS A 510 -2.79 69.86 30.61
C LYS A 510 -1.72 69.44 29.62
N ARG A 511 -2.07 69.18 28.35
CA ARG A 511 -1.12 68.85 27.28
C ARG A 511 -0.18 70.02 26.96
N CYS A 512 -0.69 71.25 26.91
CA CYS A 512 0.15 72.44 26.74
C CYS A 512 1.16 72.60 27.89
N TRP A 513 0.75 72.25 29.12
CA TRP A 513 1.63 72.32 30.30
C TRP A 513 2.70 71.23 30.34
N THR A 514 2.39 70.03 29.83
CA THR A 514 3.29 68.87 29.91
C THR A 514 4.24 68.75 28.73
N TYR A 515 3.77 69.00 27.51
CA TYR A 515 4.57 68.82 26.30
C TYR A 515 5.16 70.13 25.76
N GLY A 516 4.64 71.28 26.19
CA GLY A 516 5.03 72.60 25.69
C GLY A 516 4.19 73.06 24.51
N TRP A 517 4.60 74.16 23.88
CA TRP A 517 3.81 74.89 22.88
C TRP A 517 4.49 74.84 21.50
N THR A 518 3.71 74.54 20.44
CA THR A 518 4.10 74.78 19.04
C THR A 518 3.31 75.98 18.50
N GLY A 519 3.95 77.16 18.41
CA GLY A 519 3.33 78.38 17.87
C GLY A 519 2.14 78.92 18.69
N PHE A 520 1.21 79.63 18.04
CA PHE A 520 0.00 80.17 18.69
C PHE A 520 -1.02 79.05 18.99
N PHE A 521 -1.10 78.64 20.26
CA PHE A 521 -2.17 77.81 20.86
C PHE A 521 -2.28 76.32 20.44
N LYS A 522 -1.19 75.64 20.09
CA LYS A 522 -1.20 74.16 19.92
C LYS A 522 -0.17 73.48 20.84
N PRO A 523 -0.55 72.40 21.56
CA PRO A 523 0.41 71.64 22.37
C PRO A 523 1.41 70.93 21.45
N ASN A 524 2.64 70.75 21.91
CA ASN A 524 3.59 69.84 21.29
C ASN A 524 3.04 68.41 21.33
N LEU A 525 3.27 67.65 20.26
CA LEU A 525 2.88 66.25 20.20
C LEU A 525 3.86 65.40 21.02
N PRO A 526 3.38 64.35 21.73
CA PRO A 526 4.27 63.36 22.34
C PRO A 526 5.14 62.71 21.26
N GLU A 527 6.36 62.32 21.61
CA GLU A 527 7.32 61.80 20.62
C GLU A 527 7.02 60.33 20.24
N TYR A 528 6.40 59.58 21.16
CA TYR A 528 6.21 58.14 21.02
C TYR A 528 4.73 57.71 20.99
N ILE A 529 3.79 58.61 21.27
CA ILE A 529 2.38 58.30 21.46
C ILE A 529 1.48 59.32 20.75
N THR A 530 0.43 58.85 20.08
CA THR A 530 -0.56 59.72 19.43
C THR A 530 -1.76 59.95 20.34
N PRO A 531 -2.12 61.22 20.63
CA PRO A 531 -3.30 61.53 21.44
C PRO A 531 -4.61 61.03 20.81
N GLU A 532 -5.57 60.62 21.63
CA GLU A 532 -6.85 60.01 21.20
C GLU A 532 -7.68 60.95 20.30
N SER A 533 -7.51 62.27 20.46
CA SER A 533 -8.14 63.31 19.64
C SER A 533 -7.59 63.43 18.22
N TRP A 534 -6.49 62.75 17.89
CA TRP A 534 -5.75 62.88 16.62
C TRP A 534 -5.66 61.55 15.86
N VAL A 535 -6.46 60.56 16.26
CA VAL A 535 -6.52 59.25 15.58
C VAL A 535 -6.93 59.48 14.13
N LEU A 536 -6.01 59.25 13.20
CA LEU A 536 -6.40 58.98 11.81
C LEU A 536 -7.31 57.75 11.88
N GLU A 537 -8.54 57.89 11.33
CA GLU A 537 -9.45 56.76 11.17
C GLU A 537 -8.66 55.55 10.68
N SER A 538 -8.56 54.54 11.53
CA SER A 538 -7.98 53.28 11.14
C SER A 538 -8.78 52.80 9.92
N SER A 539 -8.10 52.58 8.79
CA SER A 539 -8.67 51.79 7.69
C SER A 539 -9.36 50.59 8.32
N PRO A 540 -10.64 50.31 7.99
CA PRO A 540 -11.45 49.37 8.74
C PRO A 540 -10.67 48.06 8.83
N LYS A 541 -10.24 47.72 10.06
CA LYS A 541 -9.77 46.37 10.35
C LYS A 541 -10.91 45.48 9.90
N LYS A 542 -10.72 44.76 8.79
CA LYS A 542 -11.58 43.62 8.47
C LYS A 542 -11.61 42.79 9.75
N PRO A 543 -12.78 42.55 10.36
CA PRO A 543 -12.85 41.66 11.50
C PRO A 543 -12.30 40.31 11.02
N SER A 544 -11.10 39.95 11.48
CA SER A 544 -10.46 38.66 11.21
C SER A 544 -11.27 37.49 11.77
N THR A 545 -12.33 37.78 12.53
CA THR A 545 -13.31 36.83 13.07
C THR A 545 -14.23 36.17 12.04
N LYS A 546 -14.09 36.43 10.73
CA LYS A 546 -14.81 35.66 9.68
C LYS A 546 -14.02 34.51 9.03
N TYR A 547 -12.72 34.36 9.29
CA TYR A 547 -11.99 33.13 8.89
C TYR A 547 -12.20 31.96 9.86
N ILE A 548 -12.70 32.23 11.07
CA ILE A 548 -12.76 31.29 12.19
C ILE A 548 -13.90 30.26 12.08
N LYS A 549 -14.83 30.39 11.11
CA LYS A 549 -15.86 29.36 10.84
C LYS A 549 -15.53 28.39 9.69
N LYS A 550 -14.27 28.37 9.23
CA LYS A 550 -13.75 27.32 8.34
C LYS A 550 -12.55 26.57 8.94
N LEU A 551 -12.57 26.34 10.26
CA LEU A 551 -11.89 25.16 10.84
C LEU A 551 -12.71 23.86 10.62
N LEU A 552 -13.77 23.95 9.81
CA LEU A 552 -14.66 22.86 9.49
C LEU A 552 -14.20 22.14 8.23
N THR A 553 -14.02 20.84 8.44
CA THR A 553 -13.71 19.76 7.51
C THR A 553 -12.34 19.89 6.86
N VAL A 554 -11.36 19.24 7.49
CA VAL A 554 -10.32 18.53 6.74
C VAL A 554 -11.07 17.75 5.67
N ASP A 555 -10.95 18.18 4.41
CA ASP A 555 -11.24 17.28 3.30
C ASP A 555 -10.18 16.20 3.44
N THR A 556 -10.60 15.07 4.03
CA THR A 556 -9.80 13.86 3.97
C THR A 556 -9.49 13.63 2.48
N PRO A 557 -8.31 13.13 2.12
CA PRO A 557 -7.99 12.85 0.72
C PRO A 557 -9.05 11.94 0.05
N GLU A 558 -9.76 11.12 0.84
CA GLU A 558 -11.00 10.41 0.49
C GLU A 558 -12.07 11.31 -0.15
N LYS A 559 -12.35 12.47 0.47
CA LYS A 559 -13.33 13.43 0.00
C LYS A 559 -12.84 14.16 -1.23
N GLU A 560 -11.55 14.40 -1.39
CA GLU A 560 -11.01 15.13 -2.53
C GLU A 560 -11.25 14.40 -3.86
N LEU A 561 -10.95 13.09 -3.95
CA LEU A 561 -11.20 12.30 -5.16
C LEU A 561 -12.70 12.19 -5.48
N LEU A 562 -13.54 11.87 -4.49
CA LEU A 562 -14.98 11.75 -4.70
C LEU A 562 -15.62 13.10 -5.08
N ILE A 563 -15.16 14.20 -4.48
CA ILE A 563 -15.58 15.56 -4.83
C ILE A 563 -15.16 15.90 -6.26
N LEU A 564 -13.93 15.57 -6.67
CA LEU A 564 -13.48 15.75 -8.04
C LEU A 564 -14.37 14.96 -9.00
N LEU A 565 -14.56 13.65 -8.76
CA LEU A 565 -15.40 12.79 -9.59
C LEU A 565 -16.86 13.29 -9.71
N ASN A 566 -17.44 13.79 -8.61
CA ASN A 566 -18.81 14.33 -8.63
C ASN A 566 -18.92 15.72 -9.30
N LYS A 567 -17.82 16.50 -9.36
CA LYS A 567 -17.78 17.84 -9.97
C LYS A 567 -17.40 17.83 -11.45
N ILE A 568 -16.99 16.69 -12.00
CA ILE A 568 -16.60 16.60 -13.40
C ILE A 568 -17.80 16.89 -14.30
N THR A 569 -17.76 18.04 -14.95
CA THR A 569 -18.67 18.44 -16.03
C THR A 569 -17.94 18.39 -17.37
N LEU A 570 -18.69 18.09 -18.43
CA LEU A 570 -18.18 18.14 -19.81
C LEU A 570 -17.86 19.60 -20.20
N PRO A 571 -16.81 19.86 -21.00
CA PRO A 571 -15.90 18.89 -21.63
C PRO A 571 -14.82 18.36 -20.68
N LEU A 572 -14.38 17.12 -20.94
CA LEU A 572 -13.27 16.48 -20.25
C LEU A 572 -11.94 16.98 -20.83
N THR A 573 -11.02 17.37 -19.95
CA THR A 573 -9.69 17.91 -20.30
C THR A 573 -8.60 17.06 -19.66
N GLN A 574 -7.39 17.10 -20.22
CA GLN A 574 -6.21 16.41 -19.68
C GLN A 574 -5.93 16.82 -18.23
N GLU A 575 -5.99 18.11 -17.91
CA GLU A 575 -5.75 18.65 -16.58
C GLU A 575 -6.64 18.01 -15.51
N LYS A 576 -7.94 17.80 -15.82
CA LYS A 576 -8.87 17.11 -14.91
C LYS A 576 -8.42 15.66 -14.63
N PHE A 577 -7.89 14.97 -15.64
CA PHE A 577 -7.39 13.61 -15.46
C PHE A 577 -6.06 13.56 -14.68
N GLU A 578 -5.18 14.54 -14.88
CA GLU A 578 -3.96 14.67 -14.06
C GLU A 578 -4.29 14.91 -12.59
N ASP A 579 -5.28 15.75 -12.30
CA ASP A 579 -5.76 15.97 -10.94
C ASP A 579 -6.38 14.72 -10.33
N ILE A 580 -7.13 13.94 -11.12
CA ILE A 580 -7.67 12.64 -10.70
C ILE A 580 -6.55 11.64 -10.40
N ILE A 581 -5.50 11.57 -11.23
CA ILE A 581 -4.36 10.67 -11.00
C ILE A 581 -3.65 11.04 -9.68
N LYS A 582 -3.37 12.32 -9.45
CA LYS A 582 -2.75 12.79 -8.19
C LYS A 582 -3.63 12.45 -6.98
N ALA A 583 -4.93 12.65 -7.08
CA ALA A 583 -5.86 12.32 -6.01
C ALA A 583 -5.96 10.79 -5.79
N LEU A 584 -5.92 9.99 -6.86
CA LEU A 584 -5.95 8.53 -6.82
C LEU A 584 -4.69 7.94 -6.17
N ASP A 585 -3.52 8.52 -6.42
CA ASP A 585 -2.26 8.11 -5.79
C ASP A 585 -2.33 8.24 -4.27
N ILE A 586 -2.91 9.33 -3.76
CA ILE A 586 -3.10 9.54 -2.32
C ILE A 586 -4.22 8.64 -1.79
N TYR A 587 -5.31 8.49 -2.53
CA TYR A 587 -6.43 7.63 -2.17
C TYR A 587 -6.03 6.16 -2.01
N SER A 588 -5.17 5.66 -2.89
CA SER A 588 -4.74 4.25 -2.89
C SER A 588 -3.82 3.89 -1.71
N LEU A 589 -3.27 4.89 -1.01
CA LEU A 589 -2.42 4.69 0.18
C LEU A 589 -3.21 4.61 1.49
N GLN A 590 -4.54 4.74 1.45
CA GLN A 590 -5.39 4.73 2.63
C GLN A 590 -5.77 3.31 3.02
N ILE A 591 -5.80 3.04 4.33
CA ILE A 591 -6.02 1.69 4.89
C ILE A 591 -7.39 1.11 4.49
N LEU A 592 -8.45 1.90 4.63
CA LEU A 592 -9.84 1.51 4.37
C LEU A 592 -10.63 2.75 3.95
N PRO A 593 -10.62 3.11 2.66
CA PRO A 593 -11.38 4.24 2.17
C PRO A 593 -12.88 4.01 2.39
N LYS A 594 -13.60 5.04 2.83
CA LYS A 594 -15.07 5.01 2.84
C LYS A 594 -15.60 4.96 1.40
N ASP A 595 -16.60 4.11 1.17
CA ASP A 595 -17.24 3.93 -0.14
C ASP A 595 -16.24 3.57 -1.28
N GLU A 596 -15.23 2.74 -0.97
CA GLU A 596 -14.16 2.34 -1.92
C GLU A 596 -14.74 1.79 -3.23
N LEU A 597 -15.67 0.85 -3.14
CA LEU A 597 -16.30 0.23 -4.32
C LEU A 597 -17.01 1.26 -5.20
N GLU A 598 -17.80 2.17 -4.61
CA GLU A 598 -18.52 3.20 -5.38
C GLU A 598 -17.55 4.16 -6.07
N THR A 599 -16.54 4.62 -5.34
CA THR A 599 -15.54 5.58 -5.85
C THR A 599 -14.76 5.01 -7.02
N ARG A 600 -14.25 3.77 -6.87
CA ARG A 600 -13.50 3.09 -7.94
C ARG A 600 -14.37 2.76 -9.14
N HIS A 601 -15.64 2.43 -8.92
CA HIS A 601 -16.59 2.18 -10.00
C HIS A 601 -16.95 3.46 -10.78
N LYS A 602 -17.11 4.61 -10.10
CA LYS A 602 -17.27 5.93 -10.76
C LYS A 602 -16.05 6.28 -11.61
N LEU A 603 -14.84 6.07 -11.08
CA LEU A 603 -13.60 6.29 -11.81
C LEU A 603 -13.51 5.41 -13.05
N HIS A 604 -13.86 4.11 -12.94
CA HIS A 604 -13.90 3.21 -14.08
C HIS A 604 -14.92 3.66 -15.14
N LYS A 605 -16.13 4.05 -14.74
CA LYS A 605 -17.14 4.59 -15.67
C LYS A 605 -16.66 5.83 -16.41
N LEU A 606 -15.95 6.73 -15.72
CA LEU A 606 -15.36 7.92 -16.35
C LEU A 606 -14.30 7.53 -17.39
N TYR A 607 -13.42 6.59 -17.04
CA TYR A 607 -12.41 6.07 -17.96
C TYR A 607 -13.06 5.42 -19.20
N HIS A 608 -13.98 4.49 -18.99
CA HIS A 608 -14.74 3.81 -20.04
C HIS A 608 -15.49 4.80 -20.96
N TYR A 609 -16.07 5.86 -20.39
CA TYR A 609 -16.73 6.92 -21.17
C TYR A 609 -15.77 7.59 -22.15
N VAL A 610 -14.52 7.87 -21.75
CA VAL A 610 -13.54 8.51 -22.64
C VAL A 610 -13.03 7.54 -23.70
N ILE A 611 -12.82 6.28 -23.35
CA ILE A 611 -12.36 5.25 -24.30
C ILE A 611 -13.43 4.96 -25.36
N SER A 612 -14.69 4.81 -24.95
CA SER A 612 -15.83 4.58 -25.85
C SER A 612 -16.09 5.76 -26.80
N LYS A 613 -15.77 6.99 -26.37
CA LYS A 613 -15.91 8.24 -27.16
C LYS A 613 -14.58 8.78 -27.67
N LYS A 614 -13.65 7.88 -28.04
CA LYS A 614 -12.34 8.24 -28.61
C LYS A 614 -12.39 9.22 -29.79
N GLU A 615 -13.50 9.25 -30.52
CA GLU A 615 -13.72 10.13 -31.67
C GLU A 615 -14.03 11.58 -31.28
N GLU A 616 -14.59 11.82 -30.08
CA GLU A 616 -14.95 13.15 -29.60
C GLU A 616 -13.73 13.97 -29.14
N ASN A 617 -12.68 13.29 -28.65
CA ASN A 617 -11.46 13.94 -28.17
C ASN A 617 -10.20 13.07 -28.39
N GLN A 618 -9.66 13.09 -29.61
CA GLN A 618 -8.49 12.29 -29.98
C GLN A 618 -7.21 12.65 -29.19
N THR A 619 -7.05 13.91 -28.80
CA THR A 619 -5.85 14.35 -28.05
C THR A 619 -5.83 13.77 -26.65
N LEU A 620 -6.97 13.83 -25.95
CA LEU A 620 -7.13 13.20 -24.63
C LEU A 620 -6.95 11.68 -24.70
N TYR A 621 -7.51 11.03 -25.73
CA TYR A 621 -7.35 9.58 -25.92
C TYR A 621 -5.89 9.17 -26.12
N ARG A 622 -5.12 9.90 -26.94
CA ARG A 622 -3.68 9.63 -27.14
C ARG A 622 -2.92 9.76 -25.82
N TRP A 623 -3.17 10.84 -25.07
CA TRP A 623 -2.52 11.03 -23.77
C TRP A 623 -2.90 9.94 -22.75
N LEU A 624 -4.17 9.49 -22.74
CA LEU A 624 -4.62 8.42 -21.85
C LEU A 624 -3.95 7.07 -22.16
N LYS A 625 -3.68 6.76 -23.44
CA LYS A 625 -2.93 5.54 -23.79
C LYS A 625 -1.54 5.52 -23.17
N ASP A 626 -0.88 6.67 -23.13
CA ASP A 626 0.46 6.79 -22.56
C ASP A 626 0.45 6.81 -21.01
N ASN A 627 -0.70 7.09 -20.40
CA ASN A 627 -0.87 7.25 -18.94
C ASN A 627 -1.95 6.34 -18.34
N GLN A 628 -2.19 5.16 -18.93
CA GLN A 628 -3.29 4.27 -18.52
C GLN A 628 -3.04 3.51 -17.20
N ASN A 629 -1.79 3.39 -16.75
CA ASN A 629 -1.42 2.53 -15.62
C ASN A 629 -2.25 2.76 -14.34
N PRO A 630 -2.52 4.01 -13.88
CA PRO A 630 -3.34 4.24 -12.69
C PRO A 630 -4.79 3.71 -12.85
N PHE A 631 -5.33 3.76 -14.07
CA PHE A 631 -6.68 3.25 -14.37
C PHE A 631 -6.72 1.72 -14.43
N VAL A 632 -5.66 1.09 -14.93
CA VAL A 632 -5.51 -0.37 -14.94
C VAL A 632 -5.38 -0.90 -13.51
N ILE A 633 -4.58 -0.24 -12.67
CA ILE A 633 -4.49 -0.57 -11.22
C ILE A 633 -5.85 -0.39 -10.55
N ASN A 634 -6.59 0.68 -10.89
CA ASN A 634 -7.94 0.86 -10.39
C ASN A 634 -8.91 -0.25 -10.85
N GLN A 635 -8.84 -0.69 -12.11
CA GLN A 635 -9.65 -1.79 -12.64
C GLN A 635 -9.34 -3.10 -11.89
N LEU A 636 -8.06 -3.41 -11.67
CA LEU A 636 -7.64 -4.57 -10.87
C LEU A 636 -8.20 -4.52 -9.45
N ARG A 637 -8.05 -3.38 -8.77
CA ARG A 637 -8.58 -3.23 -7.41
C ARG A 637 -10.11 -3.27 -7.35
N LEU A 638 -10.79 -2.71 -8.36
CA LEU A 638 -12.25 -2.82 -8.49
C LEU A 638 -12.68 -4.29 -8.68
N LEU A 639 -11.96 -5.05 -9.50
CA LEU A 639 -12.17 -6.49 -9.67
C LEU A 639 -11.98 -7.25 -8.36
N GLU A 640 -10.94 -6.95 -7.58
CA GLU A 640 -10.74 -7.56 -6.26
C GLU A 640 -11.94 -7.39 -5.33
N LEU A 641 -12.47 -6.16 -5.26
CA LEU A 641 -13.63 -5.83 -4.43
C LEU A 641 -14.90 -6.52 -4.92
N VAL A 642 -15.15 -6.52 -6.24
CA VAL A 642 -16.34 -7.13 -6.82
C VAL A 642 -16.30 -8.66 -6.68
N ILE A 643 -15.14 -9.30 -6.87
CA ILE A 643 -14.96 -10.75 -6.64
C ILE A 643 -15.25 -11.12 -5.17
N LYS A 644 -14.95 -10.23 -4.23
CA LYS A 644 -15.15 -10.44 -2.80
C LYS A 644 -16.58 -10.19 -2.32
N GLU A 645 -17.26 -9.19 -2.90
CA GLU A 645 -18.54 -8.68 -2.37
C GLU A 645 -19.77 -8.99 -3.23
N LYS A 646 -19.60 -9.32 -4.52
CA LYS A 646 -20.69 -9.41 -5.50
C LYS A 646 -20.87 -10.80 -6.09
N SER A 647 -21.98 -10.99 -6.81
CA SER A 647 -22.28 -12.23 -7.52
C SER A 647 -21.38 -12.42 -8.74
N HIS A 648 -21.24 -13.66 -9.20
CA HIS A 648 -20.46 -14.00 -10.39
C HIS A 648 -20.96 -13.28 -11.66
N ASP A 649 -22.27 -13.04 -11.78
CA ASP A 649 -22.85 -12.32 -12.92
C ASP A 649 -22.38 -10.86 -12.97
N GLU A 650 -22.30 -10.19 -11.81
CA GLU A 650 -21.79 -8.82 -11.73
C GLU A 650 -20.29 -8.75 -12.07
N VAL A 651 -19.51 -9.75 -11.65
CA VAL A 651 -18.09 -9.90 -12.02
C VAL A 651 -17.94 -10.01 -13.54
N ASN A 652 -18.74 -10.87 -14.17
CA ASN A 652 -18.70 -11.08 -15.63
C ASN A 652 -19.13 -9.82 -16.41
N CYS A 653 -20.09 -9.06 -15.89
CA CYS A 653 -20.49 -7.79 -16.48
C CYS A 653 -19.36 -6.76 -16.46
N LEU A 654 -18.64 -6.65 -15.33
CA LEU A 654 -17.50 -5.74 -15.20
C LEU A 654 -16.33 -6.17 -16.11
N LEU A 655 -16.00 -7.46 -16.15
CA LEU A 655 -14.93 -7.98 -17.01
C LEU A 655 -15.21 -7.69 -18.48
N LYS A 656 -16.47 -7.82 -18.91
CA LYS A 656 -16.87 -7.45 -20.27
C LYS A 656 -16.58 -5.99 -20.58
N GLN A 657 -16.94 -5.07 -19.67
CA GLN A 657 -16.64 -3.63 -19.82
C GLN A 657 -15.13 -3.36 -19.87
N ILE A 658 -14.35 -4.04 -19.03
CA ILE A 658 -12.89 -3.89 -18.98
C ILE A 658 -12.23 -4.37 -20.28
N ASN A 659 -12.66 -5.51 -20.82
CA ASN A 659 -12.11 -6.04 -22.07
C ASN A 659 -12.51 -5.20 -23.29
N GLU A 660 -13.63 -4.48 -23.22
CA GLU A 660 -14.00 -3.48 -24.24
C GLU A 660 -13.02 -2.28 -24.21
N ASP A 661 -12.44 -1.95 -23.05
CA ASP A 661 -11.50 -0.85 -22.87
C ASP A 661 -10.04 -1.24 -23.23
N SER A 662 -9.60 -2.46 -22.88
CA SER A 662 -8.21 -2.92 -23.02
C SER A 662 -8.07 -4.45 -22.95
N ASP A 663 -7.19 -5.02 -23.78
CA ASP A 663 -6.88 -6.46 -23.78
C ASP A 663 -5.98 -6.89 -22.59
N GLN A 664 -5.48 -5.95 -21.79
CA GLN A 664 -4.49 -6.23 -20.73
C GLN A 664 -5.00 -7.21 -19.66
N LEU A 665 -6.31 -7.22 -19.39
CA LEU A 665 -6.95 -8.06 -18.38
C LEU A 665 -7.74 -9.24 -18.99
N GLN A 666 -7.56 -9.51 -20.28
CA GLN A 666 -8.24 -10.63 -20.97
C GLN A 666 -7.92 -11.99 -20.31
N HIS A 667 -6.68 -12.19 -19.89
CA HIS A 667 -6.25 -13.41 -19.19
C HIS A 667 -7.03 -13.70 -17.89
N ILE A 668 -7.49 -12.66 -17.18
CA ILE A 668 -8.35 -12.81 -15.99
C ILE A 668 -9.75 -13.27 -16.40
N SER A 669 -10.25 -12.72 -17.51
CA SER A 669 -11.54 -13.10 -18.07
C SER A 669 -11.57 -14.54 -18.55
N ASP A 670 -10.49 -15.01 -19.17
CA ASP A 670 -10.33 -16.39 -19.61
C ASP A 670 -10.30 -17.35 -18.41
N GLU A 671 -9.64 -16.96 -17.31
CA GLU A 671 -9.59 -17.76 -16.09
C GLU A 671 -10.97 -17.88 -15.45
N LEU A 672 -11.74 -16.78 -15.40
CA LEU A 672 -13.05 -16.72 -14.73
C LEU A 672 -14.21 -17.29 -15.57
N ASN A 673 -14.17 -17.14 -16.90
CA ASN A 673 -15.22 -17.57 -17.82
C ASN A 673 -14.87 -18.93 -18.48
N CYS A 674 -14.89 -19.99 -17.69
CA CYS A 674 -14.61 -21.35 -18.17
C CYS A 674 -15.88 -22.11 -18.56
N ALA A 675 -15.80 -22.89 -19.65
CA ALA A 675 -16.85 -23.82 -20.03
C ALA A 675 -16.93 -25.02 -19.05
N MET A 676 -18.13 -25.59 -18.88
CA MET A 676 -18.31 -26.79 -18.06
C MET A 676 -17.51 -27.97 -18.64
N PRO A 677 -16.92 -28.82 -17.79
CA PRO A 677 -16.10 -29.93 -18.24
C PRO A 677 -16.93 -30.94 -19.04
N GLU A 678 -16.45 -31.27 -20.24
CA GLU A 678 -17.05 -32.30 -21.08
C GLU A 678 -16.39 -33.65 -20.83
N LEU A 679 -17.22 -34.68 -20.64
CA LEU A 679 -16.76 -36.06 -20.69
C LEU A 679 -16.26 -36.36 -22.11
N GLY A 680 -15.04 -36.89 -22.19
CA GLY A 680 -14.53 -37.46 -23.41
C GLY A 680 -15.48 -38.54 -23.86
N VAL A 681 -16.01 -38.42 -25.08
CA VAL A 681 -16.64 -39.56 -25.71
C VAL A 681 -15.50 -40.55 -25.86
N THR A 682 -15.43 -41.56 -25.00
CA THR A 682 -14.86 -42.83 -25.42
C THR A 682 -15.73 -43.23 -26.58
N THR A 683 -15.27 -42.90 -27.79
CA THR A 683 -15.57 -43.74 -28.93
C THR A 683 -14.97 -45.08 -28.52
N ILE A 684 -15.77 -45.93 -27.86
CA ILE A 684 -15.83 -47.32 -28.28
C ILE A 684 -15.86 -47.19 -29.79
N PRO A 685 -14.84 -47.66 -30.53
CA PRO A 685 -14.81 -47.46 -31.96
C PRO A 685 -16.14 -47.98 -32.49
N LYS A 686 -17.05 -47.05 -32.81
CA LYS A 686 -18.25 -47.36 -33.56
C LYS A 686 -17.65 -47.75 -34.88
N LEU A 687 -17.57 -49.05 -35.08
CA LEU A 687 -17.31 -49.70 -36.34
C LEU A 687 -17.99 -48.84 -37.40
N ILE A 688 -17.20 -48.06 -38.13
CA ILE A 688 -17.70 -47.22 -39.20
C ILE A 688 -18.20 -48.22 -40.24
N LYS A 689 -19.50 -48.48 -40.23
CA LYS A 689 -20.20 -48.98 -41.40
C LYS A 689 -20.11 -47.85 -42.42
N ASN A 690 -19.09 -47.90 -43.27
CA ASN A 690 -19.11 -47.40 -44.64
C ASN A 690 -17.98 -48.07 -45.43
N ALA A 691 -18.38 -49.15 -46.10
CA ALA A 691 -17.95 -49.61 -47.42
C ALA A 691 -16.54 -49.23 -47.91
N GLN A 692 -15.54 -50.03 -47.53
CA GLN A 692 -14.52 -50.56 -48.45
C GLN A 692 -14.18 -52.00 -48.04
N THR A 693 -15.14 -52.89 -48.25
CA THR A 693 -14.98 -54.35 -48.13
C THR A 693 -14.49 -54.91 -49.47
N SER A 694 -13.18 -55.17 -49.60
CA SER A 694 -12.69 -56.25 -50.47
C SER A 694 -11.24 -56.65 -50.18
N ASP A 695 -10.34 -55.71 -49.87
CA ASP A 695 -8.90 -56.03 -49.95
C ASP A 695 -8.26 -56.43 -48.61
N PHE A 696 -8.81 -55.98 -47.48
CA PHE A 696 -8.31 -56.38 -46.16
C PHE A 696 -8.82 -57.77 -45.73
N VAL A 697 -10.03 -58.15 -46.14
CA VAL A 697 -10.55 -59.50 -45.84
C VAL A 697 -9.76 -60.55 -46.63
N ALA A 698 -9.40 -60.28 -47.90
CA ALA A 698 -8.56 -61.20 -48.68
C ALA A 698 -7.14 -61.36 -48.09
N SER A 699 -6.50 -60.27 -47.64
CA SER A 699 -5.16 -60.34 -47.05
C SER A 699 -5.17 -61.00 -45.66
N THR A 700 -6.18 -60.72 -44.84
CA THR A 700 -6.29 -61.31 -43.50
C THR A 700 -6.72 -62.78 -43.57
N THR A 701 -7.55 -63.17 -44.54
CA THR A 701 -7.91 -64.59 -44.75
C THR A 701 -6.72 -65.38 -45.28
N LYS A 702 -5.85 -64.76 -46.09
CA LYS A 702 -4.62 -65.41 -46.58
C LYS A 702 -3.58 -65.59 -45.46
N VAL A 703 -3.35 -64.56 -44.64
CA VAL A 703 -2.43 -64.62 -43.49
C VAL A 703 -2.96 -65.53 -42.37
N LEU A 704 -4.27 -65.53 -42.11
CA LEU A 704 -4.89 -66.48 -41.16
C LEU A 704 -4.93 -67.91 -41.72
N SER A 705 -5.06 -68.09 -43.04
CA SER A 705 -4.94 -69.42 -43.65
C SER A 705 -3.52 -69.94 -43.61
N GLU A 706 -2.51 -69.08 -43.84
CA GLU A 706 -1.09 -69.42 -43.75
C GLU A 706 -0.69 -69.76 -42.30
N TYR A 707 -1.15 -68.97 -41.31
CA TYR A 707 -0.98 -69.28 -39.88
C TYR A 707 -1.78 -70.50 -39.42
N ALA A 708 -2.96 -70.77 -40.00
CA ALA A 708 -3.73 -71.96 -39.68
C ALA A 708 -3.11 -73.22 -40.31
N THR A 709 -2.50 -73.13 -41.50
CA THR A 709 -1.72 -74.22 -42.08
C THR A 709 -0.43 -74.46 -41.31
N GLU A 710 0.33 -73.43 -40.93
CA GLU A 710 1.52 -73.58 -40.06
C GLU A 710 1.16 -74.10 -38.67
N ALA A 711 0.07 -73.63 -38.06
CA ALA A 711 -0.41 -74.15 -36.78
C ALA A 711 -0.94 -75.59 -36.90
N SER A 712 -1.50 -75.98 -38.05
CA SER A 712 -1.92 -77.36 -38.32
C SER A 712 -0.73 -78.29 -38.60
N GLU A 713 0.33 -77.81 -39.25
CA GLU A 713 1.59 -78.55 -39.44
C GLU A 713 2.36 -78.65 -38.12
N TYR A 714 2.41 -77.61 -37.29
CA TYR A 714 2.97 -77.67 -35.95
C TYR A 714 2.14 -78.57 -35.01
N ALA A 715 0.81 -78.58 -35.13
CA ALA A 715 -0.06 -79.48 -34.37
C ALA A 715 0.03 -80.93 -34.85
N GLN A 716 0.16 -81.19 -36.16
CA GLN A 716 0.42 -82.53 -36.71
C GLN A 716 1.82 -83.04 -36.37
N ASN A 717 2.85 -82.19 -36.41
CA ASN A 717 4.20 -82.52 -35.98
C ASN A 717 4.29 -82.72 -34.45
N ALA A 718 3.56 -81.93 -33.66
CA ALA A 718 3.45 -82.14 -32.21
C ALA A 718 2.65 -83.42 -31.85
N TRP A 719 1.64 -83.79 -32.64
CA TRP A 719 0.92 -85.06 -32.51
C TRP A 719 1.77 -86.27 -32.94
N GLN A 720 2.65 -86.13 -33.95
CA GLN A 720 3.65 -87.15 -34.29
C GLN A 720 4.74 -87.27 -33.20
N TRP A 721 5.16 -86.17 -32.59
CA TRP A 721 6.09 -86.18 -31.45
C TRP A 721 5.48 -86.79 -30.20
N ALA A 722 4.21 -86.49 -29.88
CA ALA A 722 3.48 -87.11 -28.77
C ALA A 722 3.21 -88.61 -29.00
N GLY A 723 2.96 -89.02 -30.25
CA GLY A 723 2.85 -90.44 -30.65
C GLY A 723 4.15 -91.22 -30.55
N CYS A 724 5.28 -90.61 -30.93
CA CYS A 724 6.62 -91.21 -30.78
C CYS A 724 7.13 -91.22 -29.33
N PHE A 725 6.71 -90.26 -28.50
CA PHE A 725 7.05 -90.20 -27.07
C PHE A 725 6.33 -91.30 -26.26
N LEU A 726 5.07 -91.59 -26.59
CA LEU A 726 4.29 -92.66 -25.95
C LEU A 726 4.73 -94.08 -26.40
N ALA A 727 5.28 -94.23 -27.61
CA ALA A 727 5.86 -95.50 -28.07
C ALA A 727 7.20 -95.86 -27.40
N LYS A 728 7.89 -94.90 -26.76
CA LYS A 728 9.20 -95.08 -26.10
C LYS A 728 9.15 -95.42 -24.60
N ILE A 729 7.96 -95.45 -23.98
CA ILE A 729 7.78 -95.87 -22.56
C ILE A 729 7.67 -97.41 -22.44
N GLY A 730 7.69 -98.14 -23.57
CA GLY A 730 7.34 -99.56 -23.62
C GLY A 730 8.47 -100.60 -23.60
N ASN A 731 9.77 -100.27 -23.61
CA ASN A 731 10.84 -101.29 -23.47
C ASN A 731 12.18 -100.70 -22.98
N PRO A 732 12.89 -101.36 -22.04
CA PRO A 732 14.16 -100.91 -21.46
C PRO A 732 15.37 -101.53 -22.24
N PRO A 733 16.64 -101.34 -21.82
CA PRO A 733 17.71 -100.70 -22.59
C PRO A 733 18.70 -101.72 -23.23
N LYS A 734 19.60 -101.25 -24.10
CA LYS A 734 20.92 -101.87 -24.28
C LYS A 734 22.02 -100.80 -24.37
N GLU A 735 23.08 -101.12 -23.63
CA GLU A 735 24.28 -100.39 -23.23
C GLU A 735 25.29 -100.12 -24.35
N GLU A 736 26.30 -99.33 -23.94
CA GLU A 736 27.67 -99.22 -24.46
C GLU A 736 27.87 -98.35 -25.72
N ASP A 737 28.86 -97.46 -25.82
CA ASP A 737 29.83 -96.93 -24.86
C ASP A 737 30.46 -95.67 -25.50
N ASP A 738 31.30 -94.99 -24.72
CA ASP A 738 32.29 -93.97 -25.12
C ASP A 738 31.82 -92.55 -25.47
N SER A 739 32.47 -91.46 -25.06
CA SER A 739 33.53 -91.19 -24.07
C SER A 739 33.82 -89.67 -24.13
N PHE A 740 34.39 -89.10 -23.06
CA PHE A 740 35.04 -87.76 -22.97
C PHE A 740 34.18 -86.49 -23.13
N LYS A 741 34.41 -85.37 -22.43
CA LYS A 741 35.11 -85.01 -21.17
C LYS A 741 34.58 -83.61 -20.83
N VAL A 742 34.29 -83.37 -19.55
CA VAL A 742 33.93 -82.05 -18.99
C VAL A 742 35.21 -81.41 -18.45
N GLU A 743 35.46 -80.14 -18.78
CA GLU A 743 36.36 -79.28 -18.01
C GLU A 743 35.54 -78.32 -17.13
N HIS A 744 35.67 -78.54 -15.82
CA HIS A 744 35.38 -77.55 -14.77
C HIS A 744 36.54 -76.53 -14.70
N VAL A 745 36.39 -75.34 -14.11
CA VAL A 745 36.61 -74.97 -12.69
C VAL A 745 36.87 -73.43 -12.68
N PRO A 746 36.79 -72.60 -11.59
CA PRO A 746 36.19 -72.69 -10.22
C PRO A 746 35.17 -71.54 -9.92
N THR A 747 34.13 -71.59 -9.05
CA THR A 747 33.98 -71.76 -7.58
C THR A 747 34.71 -70.73 -6.68
N PHE A 748 34.01 -69.75 -6.10
CA PHE A 748 33.38 -69.66 -4.76
C PHE A 748 34.22 -68.86 -3.73
N HIS A 749 33.58 -67.94 -3.00
CA HIS A 749 33.63 -67.91 -1.53
C HIS A 749 32.47 -67.09 -0.94
N THR A 750 31.70 -67.76 -0.07
CA THR A 750 30.84 -67.21 0.98
C THR A 750 31.65 -66.86 2.22
N ALA A 751 31.22 -65.84 2.97
CA ALA A 751 31.54 -65.71 4.39
C ALA A 751 30.30 -65.22 5.17
N THR A 752 29.88 -66.01 6.15
CA THR A 752 28.98 -65.63 7.24
C THR A 752 29.79 -65.37 8.52
N SER A 753 29.23 -64.53 9.39
CA SER A 753 29.67 -64.22 10.76
C SER A 753 29.95 -65.44 11.64
N LYS A 754 30.91 -65.27 12.55
CA LYS A 754 30.77 -65.67 13.96
C LYS A 754 30.59 -64.43 14.80
#